data_AF-A0A926NAV8-F1
#
_entry.id   AF-A0A926NAV8-F1
#
_cell.length_a   1.000
_cell.length_b   1.000
_cell.length_c   1.000
_cell.angle_alpha   90.00
_cell.angle_beta   90.00
_cell.angle_gamma   90.00
#
_symmetry.space_group_name_H-M   'P 1'
#
loop_
_entity.id
_entity.type
_entity.pdbx_description
1 polymer ?
#
loop_
_entity_poly.entity_id
_entity_poly.type
_entity_poly.pdbx_seq_one_letter_code
_entity_poly.pdbx_strand_id
1 'polypeptide(L)'
;MTSLQDSLSNIRGIGQETQLTLNEMGLYTVQDLLGYFPYRYEDYQLRDLTEVGHEERVTVEGKVHSEPSLTYFGKKKSRLTFRLLAGRYLIKAVCFNRPYYKNKLELNAIVTISGKWDKHRQTVTVQEINFGPHQKQHDIEPVYSVKGRLTVKMMRKFVAAAIHQYSEQIQENLPASLLHTYKLQSKKEAVKTLHIPLSHEQLKQSRRRFVYEEFLLFQLKMQALRKIQREHSKGVAHHFDETLLLSFIEKLPFPLTSAQKRVINEIKSDLVSPYRMNRLLQGDVGSGKTVVAAISLYAVILSGHQGALMVPTEILAEQHAESLSTLFENTGIQIALLTSSVKGKKRKELVSRLENGEINILVGTHALIQEDVNFLKLGLVITDEQHRFGVGQRRLLRAKGMNPDVLFMTATPIPRTLAITVFGEMDVSIIDEMPSGRKKIETYWVKHQMLERILNFIEKEVRKGRQAYVICPLIEESEKLDVQNAIDVHSMLNSYFGSQMQVALMHGKLPPDEKEEVMRKFSENNSQILVSTTVVEVGVNVPNATIMVIYDAERFGLSQLHQLRGRVGRGSDQSYCILLADPKSETGKERMRIMTETTDGFVLSEKDLELRGPGDFFGRKQSGMPEFKVADMVHDYRALEVARSDAAKLIHSEAFWKASDYALLRNYLQESGVLEGEKLD
;
A
#
# COMPACT_ATOMS: atom_id res chain seq x y z
N MET A 1 26.38 1.68 38.67
CA MET A 1 26.52 1.52 37.20
C MET A 1 25.34 2.22 36.57
N THR A 2 25.56 3.03 35.54
CA THR A 2 24.50 3.72 34.81
C THR A 2 23.85 2.74 33.83
N SER A 3 22.52 2.68 33.81
CA SER A 3 21.72 1.82 32.92
C SER A 3 20.80 2.65 32.05
N LEU A 4 20.55 2.21 30.81
CA LEU A 4 19.54 2.86 29.95
C LEU A 4 18.11 2.72 30.51
N GLN A 5 17.89 1.74 31.39
CA GLN A 5 16.63 1.55 32.11
C GLN A 5 16.50 2.45 33.34
N ASP A 6 17.48 3.30 33.62
CA ASP A 6 17.40 4.28 34.72
C ASP A 6 16.22 5.24 34.52
N SER A 7 15.62 5.66 35.63
CA SER A 7 14.59 6.71 35.66
C SER A 7 15.12 8.04 35.12
N LEU A 8 14.27 8.80 34.43
CA LEU A 8 14.59 10.13 33.89
C LEU A 8 15.06 11.14 34.96
N SER A 9 14.69 10.94 36.23
CA SER A 9 15.17 11.75 37.37
C SER A 9 16.70 11.79 37.49
N ASN A 10 17.39 10.78 36.96
CA ASN A 10 18.85 10.67 37.06
C ASN A 10 19.56 11.60 36.06
N ILE A 11 18.83 12.11 35.06
CA ILE A 11 19.37 13.06 34.07
C ILE A 11 19.46 14.44 34.70
N ARG A 12 20.65 15.04 34.63
CA ARG A 12 20.91 16.38 35.14
C ARG A 12 19.95 17.40 34.51
N GLY A 13 19.12 18.02 35.35
CA GLY A 13 18.19 19.08 34.96
C GLY A 13 16.73 18.65 34.86
N ILE A 14 16.43 17.36 34.99
CA ILE A 14 15.04 16.86 35.08
C ILE A 14 14.64 16.80 36.56
N GLY A 15 13.74 17.68 36.98
CA GLY A 15 13.11 17.64 38.31
C GLY A 15 11.83 16.80 38.31
N GLN A 16 11.24 16.58 39.50
CA GLN A 16 10.04 15.75 39.68
C GLN A 16 8.86 16.19 38.80
N GLU A 17 8.54 17.50 38.75
CA GLU A 17 7.45 18.01 37.90
C GLU A 17 7.69 17.78 36.40
N THR A 18 8.95 17.92 35.95
CA THR A 18 9.32 17.70 34.55
C THR A 18 9.25 16.22 34.20
N GLN A 19 9.67 15.34 35.12
CA GLN A 19 9.54 13.90 34.96
C GLN A 19 8.07 13.49 34.80
N LEU A 20 7.15 14.02 35.60
CA LEU A 20 5.72 13.75 35.45
C LEU A 20 5.21 14.15 34.05
N THR A 21 5.63 15.32 33.56
CA THR A 21 5.27 15.78 32.21
C THR A 21 5.84 14.86 31.11
N LEU A 22 7.05 14.33 31.28
CA LEU A 22 7.66 13.37 30.34
C LEU A 22 6.95 12.00 30.40
N ASN A 23 6.53 11.56 31.58
CA ASN A 23 5.75 10.33 31.75
C ASN A 23 4.37 10.44 31.05
N GLU A 24 3.73 11.62 31.04
CA GLU A 24 2.50 11.88 30.26
C GLU A 24 2.70 11.81 28.73
N MET A 25 3.96 11.89 28.29
CA MET A 25 4.37 11.66 26.91
C MET A 25 4.78 10.19 26.65
N GLY A 26 4.67 9.31 27.65
CA GLY A 26 5.07 7.91 27.57
C GLY A 26 6.57 7.68 27.72
N LEU A 27 7.32 8.66 28.24
CA LEU A 27 8.77 8.58 28.43
C LEU A 27 9.07 8.32 29.90
N TYR A 28 9.55 7.12 30.24
CA TYR A 28 9.79 6.71 31.64
C TYR A 28 11.28 6.51 31.95
N THR A 29 12.04 6.05 30.96
CA THR A 29 13.45 5.67 31.09
C THR A 29 14.37 6.51 30.21
N VAL A 30 15.67 6.47 30.48
CA VAL A 30 16.69 7.11 29.62
C VAL A 30 16.63 6.56 28.19
N GLN A 31 16.35 5.26 28.02
CA GLN A 31 16.15 4.63 26.72
C GLN A 31 14.99 5.25 25.95
N ASP A 32 13.87 5.53 26.62
CA ASP A 32 12.72 6.18 25.98
C ASP A 32 13.07 7.58 25.49
N LEU A 33 13.79 8.36 26.30
CA LEU A 33 14.20 9.72 25.94
C LEU A 33 15.17 9.75 24.76
N LEU A 34 16.18 8.86 24.76
CA LEU A 34 17.12 8.72 23.64
C LEU A 34 16.48 8.10 22.39
N GLY A 35 15.36 7.41 22.56
CA GLY A 35 14.53 6.89 21.48
C GLY A 35 13.44 7.86 21.02
N TYR A 36 13.33 9.06 21.58
CA TYR A 36 12.29 10.02 21.25
C TYR A 36 12.77 11.00 20.16
N PHE A 37 12.72 10.55 18.90
CA PHE A 37 13.32 11.29 17.79
C PHE A 37 12.53 12.55 17.38
N PRO A 38 13.21 13.57 16.81
CA PRO A 38 12.55 14.75 16.26
C PRO A 38 11.67 14.41 15.05
N TYR A 39 10.51 15.06 14.92
CA TYR A 39 9.61 14.85 13.77
C TYR A 39 9.95 15.73 12.56
N ARG A 40 10.73 16.80 12.77
CA ARG A 40 11.28 17.65 11.70
C ARG A 40 12.58 18.32 12.15
N TYR A 41 13.31 18.85 11.19
CA TYR A 41 14.53 19.62 11.40
C TYR A 41 14.38 21.00 10.77
N GLU A 42 14.76 22.05 11.48
CA GLU A 42 14.79 23.42 10.99
C GLU A 42 16.20 23.75 10.53
N ASP A 43 16.34 24.21 9.28
CA ASP A 43 17.61 24.55 8.66
C ASP A 43 17.85 26.06 8.77
N TYR A 44 18.92 26.41 9.48
CA TYR A 44 19.41 27.74 9.75
C TYR A 44 20.77 28.00 9.12
N GLN A 45 21.28 27.09 8.28
CA GLN A 45 22.55 27.30 7.58
C GLN A 45 22.55 28.63 6.83
N LEU A 46 23.64 29.38 6.97
CA LEU A 46 23.87 30.59 6.20
C LEU A 46 23.93 30.24 4.71
N ARG A 47 23.09 30.90 3.90
CA ARG A 47 23.09 30.74 2.44
C ARG A 47 23.47 32.04 1.75
N ASP A 48 24.16 31.93 0.62
CA ASP A 48 24.39 33.08 -0.24
C ASP A 48 23.07 33.50 -0.92
N LEU A 49 22.76 34.79 -0.86
CA LEU A 49 21.57 35.38 -1.45
C LEU A 49 21.54 35.24 -2.99
N THR A 50 22.67 34.95 -3.63
CA THR A 50 22.73 34.68 -5.08
C THR A 50 22.18 33.31 -5.46
N GLU A 51 22.29 32.34 -4.57
CA GLU A 51 21.94 30.92 -4.83
C GLU A 51 20.51 30.59 -4.41
N VAL A 52 19.87 31.47 -3.62
CA VAL A 52 18.52 31.25 -3.10
C VAL A 52 17.45 31.68 -4.12
N GLY A 53 16.46 30.81 -4.32
CA GLY A 53 15.31 31.07 -5.18
C GLY A 53 14.38 32.17 -4.65
N HIS A 54 13.50 32.69 -5.52
CA HIS A 54 12.43 33.58 -5.06
C HIS A 54 11.45 32.80 -4.18
N GLU A 55 10.97 33.42 -3.11
CA GLU A 55 10.03 32.84 -2.13
C GLU A 55 10.58 31.72 -1.24
N GLU A 56 11.88 31.40 -1.32
CA GLU A 56 12.51 30.40 -0.47
C GLU A 56 12.87 30.95 0.92
N ARG A 57 13.01 30.06 1.91
CA ARG A 57 13.50 30.43 3.24
C ARG A 57 15.02 30.59 3.19
N VAL A 58 15.52 31.70 3.71
CA VAL A 58 16.95 32.02 3.81
C VAL A 58 17.31 32.39 5.24
N THR A 59 18.50 32.00 5.67
CA THR A 59 19.14 32.51 6.89
C THR A 59 20.38 33.30 6.48
N VAL A 60 20.46 34.55 6.94
CA VAL A 60 21.58 35.45 6.63
C VAL A 60 22.06 36.16 7.89
N GLU A 61 23.38 36.27 8.00
CA GLU A 61 24.05 37.09 9.00
C GLU A 61 24.42 38.43 8.38
N GLY A 62 24.20 39.51 9.12
CA GLY A 62 24.63 40.83 8.68
C GLY A 62 24.67 41.86 9.79
N LYS A 63 25.17 43.05 9.44
CA LYS A 63 25.20 44.22 10.32
C LYS A 63 23.98 45.10 10.09
N VAL A 64 23.32 45.52 11.15
CA VAL A 64 22.20 46.47 11.07
C VAL A 64 22.72 47.81 10.57
N HIS A 65 22.28 48.23 9.38
CA HIS A 65 22.77 49.42 8.68
C HIS A 65 21.79 50.60 8.74
N SER A 66 20.57 50.41 9.21
CA SER A 66 19.61 51.51 9.41
C SER A 66 18.91 51.38 10.75
N GLU A 67 18.47 52.51 11.28
CA GLU A 67 17.57 52.51 12.43
C GLU A 67 16.27 51.76 12.09
N PRO A 68 15.75 50.94 13.03
CA PRO A 68 14.54 50.18 12.81
C PRO A 68 13.29 51.08 12.85
N SER A 69 12.60 51.17 11.70
CA SER A 69 11.37 51.93 11.53
C SER A 69 10.14 51.07 11.84
N LEU A 70 9.35 51.48 12.83
CA LEU A 70 8.11 50.81 13.25
C LEU A 70 6.88 51.56 12.73
N THR A 71 6.04 50.88 11.96
CA THR A 71 4.79 51.42 11.41
C THR A 71 3.60 50.59 11.85
N TYR A 72 2.47 51.22 12.18
CA TYR A 72 1.22 50.56 12.54
C TYR A 72 0.20 50.77 11.43
N PHE A 73 -0.49 49.71 11.02
CA PHE A 73 -1.44 49.76 9.90
C PHE A 73 -2.80 49.11 10.26
N GLY A 74 -3.11 49.06 11.56
CA GLY A 74 -4.37 48.58 12.13
C GLY A 74 -4.27 48.33 13.63
N LYS A 75 -5.40 48.12 14.32
CA LYS A 75 -5.49 48.07 15.80
C LYS A 75 -4.62 47.03 16.52
N LYS A 76 -4.00 46.08 15.81
CA LYS A 76 -3.02 45.11 16.36
C LYS A 76 -1.95 44.69 15.34
N LYS A 77 -1.78 45.45 14.26
CA LYS A 77 -0.87 45.11 13.16
C LYS A 77 0.29 46.10 13.09
N SER A 78 1.50 45.61 13.30
CA SER A 78 2.72 46.42 13.23
C SER A 78 3.71 45.85 12.22
N ARG A 79 4.51 46.72 11.63
CA ARG A 79 5.58 46.37 10.68
C ARG A 79 6.84 47.11 11.07
N LEU A 80 7.82 46.35 11.52
CA LEU A 80 9.18 46.80 11.81
C LEU A 80 10.04 46.56 10.57
N THR A 81 10.78 47.58 10.12
CA THR A 81 11.62 47.51 8.93
C THR A 81 12.99 48.08 9.22
N PHE A 82 14.05 47.39 8.81
CA PHE A 82 15.43 47.87 8.88
C PHE A 82 16.25 47.35 7.70
N ARG A 83 17.39 47.97 7.41
CA ARG A 83 18.35 47.49 6.40
C ARG A 83 19.45 46.68 7.09
N LEU A 84 19.78 45.54 6.50
CA LEU A 84 20.83 44.63 6.97
C LEU A 84 21.89 44.53 5.87
N LEU A 85 23.15 44.76 6.23
CA LEU A 85 24.29 44.52 5.34
C LEU A 85 24.78 43.08 5.56
N ALA A 86 24.37 42.17 4.68
CA ALA A 86 24.75 40.76 4.68
C ALA A 86 25.85 40.51 3.64
N GLY A 87 27.08 40.34 4.10
CA GLY A 87 28.26 40.32 3.22
C GLY A 87 28.39 41.62 2.42
N ARG A 88 28.20 41.55 1.09
CA ARG A 88 28.21 42.70 0.17
C ARG A 88 26.82 43.24 -0.18
N TYR A 89 25.75 42.62 0.32
CA TYR A 89 24.38 42.94 -0.06
C TYR A 89 23.67 43.74 1.02
N LEU A 90 23.11 44.88 0.64
CA LEU A 90 22.25 45.68 1.50
C LEU A 90 20.79 45.28 1.27
N ILE A 91 20.23 44.49 2.18
CA ILE A 91 18.88 43.95 2.07
C ILE A 91 17.92 44.62 3.04
N LYS A 92 16.62 44.57 2.72
CA LYS A 92 15.55 45.06 3.60
C LYS A 92 14.99 43.91 4.44
N ALA A 93 15.02 44.03 5.75
CA ALA A 93 14.41 43.10 6.68
C ALA A 93 13.05 43.65 7.15
N VAL A 94 11.99 42.85 7.04
CA VAL A 94 10.62 43.23 7.44
C VAL A 94 10.08 42.23 8.46
N CYS A 95 9.78 42.70 9.68
CA CYS A 95 9.15 41.90 10.73
C CYS A 95 7.70 42.36 10.94
N PHE A 96 6.75 41.44 10.84
CA PHE A 96 5.35 41.73 11.12
C PHE A 96 5.00 41.39 12.57
N ASN A 97 4.25 42.26 13.24
CA ASN A 97 3.72 42.10 14.59
C ASN A 97 4.78 41.86 15.69
N ARG A 98 6.01 42.34 15.51
CA ARG A 98 7.12 42.19 16.48
C ARG A 98 7.75 43.55 16.83
N PRO A 99 7.00 44.46 17.48
CA PRO A 99 7.51 45.78 17.84
C PRO A 99 8.65 45.72 18.86
N TYR A 100 8.70 44.67 19.69
CA TYR A 100 9.68 44.49 20.76
C TYR A 100 11.12 44.30 20.26
N TYR A 101 11.33 43.93 18.99
CA TYR A 101 12.67 43.86 18.41
C TYR A 101 13.31 45.24 18.20
N LYS A 102 12.51 46.31 18.12
CA LYS A 102 13.02 47.67 17.90
C LYS A 102 14.10 48.04 18.92
N ASN A 103 13.88 47.72 20.19
CA ASN A 103 14.79 48.07 21.29
C ASN A 103 16.03 47.16 21.38
N LYS A 104 16.09 46.08 20.57
CA LYS A 104 17.22 45.13 20.53
C LYS A 104 18.07 45.26 19.26
N LEU A 105 17.60 46.04 18.28
CA LEU A 105 18.27 46.25 17.00
C LEU A 105 19.03 47.57 17.04
N GLU A 106 20.27 47.50 17.52
CA GLU A 106 21.19 48.62 17.54
C GLU A 106 21.93 48.75 16.19
N LEU A 107 22.27 49.98 15.81
CA LEU A 107 23.12 50.24 14.65
C LEU A 107 24.46 49.50 14.78
N ASN A 108 24.92 48.92 13.67
CA ASN A 108 26.14 48.10 13.58
C ASN A 108 26.14 46.77 14.37
N ALA A 109 25.08 46.44 15.09
CA ALA A 109 24.96 45.13 15.73
C ALA A 109 24.90 44.02 14.68
N ILE A 110 25.57 42.91 14.97
CA ILE A 110 25.50 41.70 14.15
C ILE A 110 24.24 40.94 14.56
N VAL A 111 23.40 40.61 13.57
CA VAL A 111 22.20 39.81 13.77
C VAL A 111 22.11 38.74 12.69
N THR A 112 21.57 37.59 13.06
CA THR A 112 21.18 36.54 12.13
C THR A 112 19.66 36.60 11.94
N ILE A 113 19.20 36.75 10.71
CA ILE A 113 17.78 36.75 10.39
C ILE A 113 17.43 35.53 9.54
N SER A 114 16.29 34.91 9.82
CA SER A 114 15.74 33.80 9.04
C SER A 114 14.34 34.14 8.58
N GLY A 115 14.04 33.90 7.30
CA GLY A 115 12.74 34.26 6.75
C GLY A 115 12.60 34.02 5.26
N LYS A 116 11.47 34.46 4.68
CA LYS A 116 11.16 34.29 3.25
C LYS A 116 11.89 35.35 2.42
N TRP A 117 12.67 34.92 1.42
CA TRP A 117 13.43 35.78 0.53
C TRP A 117 12.60 36.23 -0.68
N ASP A 118 12.42 37.54 -0.81
CA ASP A 118 11.88 38.17 -2.01
C ASP A 118 13.04 38.71 -2.86
N LYS A 119 13.50 37.89 -3.81
CA LYS A 119 14.57 38.24 -4.76
C LYS A 119 14.30 39.51 -5.56
N HIS A 120 13.04 39.79 -5.93
CA HIS A 120 12.70 40.97 -6.73
C HIS A 120 12.77 42.27 -5.93
N ARG A 121 12.37 42.21 -4.65
CA ARG A 121 12.37 43.38 -3.75
C ARG A 121 13.59 43.45 -2.84
N GLN A 122 14.54 42.53 -2.99
CA GLN A 122 15.68 42.34 -2.09
C GLN A 122 15.29 42.41 -0.61
N THR A 123 14.16 41.76 -0.28
CA THR A 123 13.53 41.87 1.03
C THR A 123 13.42 40.50 1.68
N VAL A 124 13.86 40.38 2.93
CA VAL A 124 13.58 39.21 3.76
C VAL A 124 12.38 39.52 4.63
N THR A 125 11.31 38.75 4.47
CA THR A 125 10.21 38.73 5.43
C THR A 125 10.63 37.86 6.60
N VAL A 126 11.04 38.52 7.67
CA VAL A 126 11.71 37.90 8.81
C VAL A 126 10.70 37.12 9.65
N GLN A 127 10.98 35.83 9.81
CA GLN A 127 10.25 34.93 10.68
C GLN A 127 10.97 34.75 12.01
N GLU A 128 12.29 34.82 12.06
CA GLU A 128 13.08 34.70 13.29
C GLU A 128 14.31 35.61 13.24
N ILE A 129 14.70 36.13 14.41
CA ILE A 129 15.92 36.93 14.60
C ILE A 129 16.68 36.36 15.79
N ASN A 130 17.95 36.06 15.56
CA ASN A 130 18.92 35.83 16.61
C ASN A 130 19.81 37.08 16.75
N PHE A 131 19.99 37.54 17.99
CA PHE A 131 20.80 38.71 18.29
C PHE A 131 22.22 38.24 18.61
N GLY A 132 23.16 38.54 17.71
CA GLY A 132 24.53 38.04 17.77
C GLY A 132 24.96 37.31 16.49
N PRO A 133 26.23 36.88 16.43
CA PRO A 133 26.75 36.11 15.32
C PRO A 133 26.16 34.70 15.28
N HIS A 134 26.09 34.15 14.08
CA HIS A 134 25.62 32.82 13.79
C HIS A 134 26.57 31.76 14.39
N GLN A 135 26.01 30.77 15.07
CA GLN A 135 26.75 29.67 15.67
C GLN A 135 26.52 28.39 14.87
N LYS A 136 27.59 27.80 14.32
CA LYS A 136 27.51 26.58 13.48
C LYS A 136 26.82 25.38 14.13
N GLN A 137 26.77 25.34 15.47
CA GLN A 137 26.08 24.27 16.21
C GLN A 137 24.55 24.35 16.11
N HIS A 138 24.01 25.46 15.59
CA HIS A 138 22.59 25.73 15.43
C HIS A 138 22.14 25.71 13.97
N ASP A 139 22.98 25.22 13.06
CA ASP A 139 22.70 25.11 11.62
C ASP A 139 21.48 24.24 11.33
N ILE A 140 21.33 23.14 12.07
CA ILE A 140 20.22 22.22 11.90
C ILE A 140 19.67 21.94 13.29
N GLU A 141 18.46 22.42 13.55
CA GLU A 141 17.85 22.28 14.86
C GLU A 141 16.71 21.25 14.85
N PRO A 142 16.74 20.24 15.73
CA PRO A 142 15.68 19.25 15.84
C PRO A 142 14.42 19.84 16.47
N VAL A 143 13.25 19.47 15.97
CA VAL A 143 11.95 19.86 16.53
C VAL A 143 11.23 18.63 17.07
N TYR A 144 10.86 18.70 18.35
CA TYR A 144 10.21 17.63 19.08
C TYR A 144 8.73 17.97 19.32
N SER A 145 7.89 16.94 19.34
CA SER A 145 6.55 17.06 19.88
C SER A 145 6.66 17.23 21.40
N VAL A 146 6.03 18.25 21.96
CA VAL A 146 6.11 18.56 23.41
C VAL A 146 4.71 18.82 23.95
N LYS A 147 4.47 18.48 25.23
CA LYS A 147 3.18 18.70 25.92
C LYS A 147 3.35 19.60 27.15
N GLY A 148 2.25 20.23 27.56
CA GLY A 148 2.17 21.01 28.79
C GLY A 148 3.14 22.20 28.81
N ARG A 149 3.95 22.29 29.87
CA ARG A 149 4.93 23.38 30.06
C ARG A 149 6.28 23.11 29.40
N LEU A 150 6.45 21.96 28.75
CA LEU A 150 7.72 21.55 28.18
C LEU A 150 7.98 22.29 26.86
N THR A 151 9.14 22.93 26.75
CA THR A 151 9.56 23.62 25.52
C THR A 151 10.53 22.78 24.72
N VAL A 152 10.57 22.96 23.39
CA VAL A 152 11.54 22.28 22.52
C VAL A 152 12.99 22.52 22.98
N LYS A 153 13.29 23.73 23.48
CA LYS A 153 14.60 24.08 24.05
C LYS A 153 14.93 23.25 25.31
N MET A 154 13.96 23.04 26.20
CA MET A 154 14.14 22.16 27.36
C MET A 154 14.38 20.72 26.92
N MET A 155 13.59 20.22 25.96
CA MET A 155 13.74 18.86 25.44
C MET A 155 15.14 18.63 24.87
N ARG A 156 15.64 19.54 24.03
CA ARG A 156 17.02 19.50 23.50
C ARG A 156 18.07 19.43 24.61
N LYS A 157 17.90 20.23 25.68
CA LYS A 157 18.82 20.23 26.83
C LYS A 157 18.83 18.87 27.54
N PHE A 158 17.66 18.27 27.78
CA PHE A 158 17.55 16.98 28.46
C PHE A 158 18.14 15.85 27.63
N VAL A 159 17.84 15.82 26.33
CA VAL A 159 18.40 14.84 25.39
C VAL A 159 19.92 14.97 25.30
N ALA A 160 20.46 16.20 25.20
CA ALA A 160 21.91 16.41 25.19
C ALA A 160 22.59 15.94 26.48
N ALA A 161 21.95 16.17 27.64
CA ALA A 161 22.43 15.66 28.92
C ALA A 161 22.40 14.13 28.98
N ALA A 162 21.34 13.51 28.46
CA ALA A 162 21.23 12.06 28.36
C ALA A 162 22.32 11.45 27.47
N ILE A 163 22.55 12.01 26.28
CA ILE A 163 23.62 11.56 25.36
C ILE A 163 24.99 11.66 26.04
N HIS A 164 25.25 12.77 26.75
CA HIS A 164 26.53 12.94 27.46
C HIS A 164 26.72 11.93 28.60
N GLN A 165 25.66 11.55 29.31
CA GLN A 165 25.75 10.66 30.48
C GLN A 165 25.66 9.17 30.13
N TYR A 166 24.93 8.83 29.06
CA TYR A 166 24.48 7.47 28.77
C TYR A 166 24.85 6.94 27.37
N SER A 167 25.66 7.67 26.57
CA SER A 167 25.99 7.21 25.21
C SER A 167 26.86 5.97 25.13
N GLU A 168 27.67 5.64 26.15
CA GLU A 168 28.52 4.44 26.17
C GLU A 168 27.72 3.16 26.42
N GLN A 169 26.50 3.28 26.96
CA GLN A 169 25.60 2.18 27.29
C GLN A 169 24.74 1.77 26.08
N ILE A 170 24.78 2.55 24.99
CA ILE A 170 24.05 2.24 23.75
C ILE A 170 24.76 1.08 23.04
N GLN A 171 24.19 -0.11 23.15
CA GLN A 171 24.69 -1.31 22.48
C GLN A 171 24.26 -1.35 21.01
N GLU A 172 25.14 -1.86 20.16
CA GLU A 172 24.82 -2.14 18.76
C GLU A 172 24.01 -3.43 18.67
N ASN A 173 22.81 -3.35 18.08
CA ASN A 173 21.89 -4.48 17.93
C ASN A 173 21.91 -5.10 16.54
N LEU A 174 22.51 -4.43 15.54
CA LEU A 174 22.70 -5.01 14.22
C LEU A 174 24.05 -5.76 14.13
N PRO A 175 24.09 -6.97 13.58
CA PRO A 175 25.35 -7.69 13.37
C PRO A 175 26.27 -6.94 12.40
N ALA A 176 27.59 -7.08 12.61
CA ALA A 176 28.61 -6.39 11.82
C ALA A 176 28.48 -6.65 10.30
N SER A 177 28.03 -7.85 9.91
CA SER A 177 27.79 -8.20 8.51
C SER A 177 26.77 -7.29 7.82
N LEU A 178 25.66 -6.94 8.49
CA LEU A 178 24.64 -6.04 7.94
C LEU A 178 25.14 -4.59 7.93
N LEU A 179 25.87 -4.17 8.97
CA LEU A 179 26.49 -2.83 9.01
C LEU A 179 27.45 -2.62 7.82
N HIS A 180 28.33 -3.58 7.56
CA HIS A 180 29.28 -3.51 6.44
C HIS A 180 28.60 -3.58 5.08
N THR A 181 27.64 -4.51 4.90
CA THR A 181 26.95 -4.72 3.63
C THR A 181 26.21 -3.45 3.18
N TYR A 182 25.50 -2.81 4.12
CA TYR A 182 24.68 -1.64 3.81
C TYR A 182 25.37 -0.29 4.08
N LYS A 183 26.60 -0.33 4.61
CA LYS A 183 27.40 0.84 5.04
C LYS A 183 26.63 1.69 6.04
N LEU A 184 26.07 1.05 7.06
CA LEU A 184 25.29 1.72 8.10
C LEU A 184 26.22 2.25 9.20
N GLN A 185 25.86 3.40 9.77
CA GLN A 185 26.54 3.95 10.94
C GLN A 185 26.24 3.13 12.19
N SER A 186 27.10 3.23 13.21
CA SER A 186 26.82 2.62 14.50
C SER A 186 25.58 3.23 15.16
N LYS A 187 24.86 2.45 15.98
CA LYS A 187 23.68 2.92 16.71
C LYS A 187 23.96 4.17 17.52
N LYS A 188 25.07 4.16 18.27
CA LYS A 188 25.49 5.26 19.13
C LYS A 188 25.68 6.56 18.36
N GLU A 189 26.37 6.51 17.23
CA GLU A 189 26.58 7.68 16.37
C GLU A 189 25.25 8.15 15.76
N ALA A 190 24.43 7.22 15.28
CA ALA A 190 23.16 7.56 14.66
C ALA A 190 22.17 8.23 15.65
N VAL A 191 22.08 7.75 16.90
CA VAL A 191 21.27 8.40 17.95
C VAL A 191 21.76 9.82 18.17
N LYS A 192 23.08 10.00 18.32
CA LYS A 192 23.68 11.30 18.54
C LYS A 192 23.38 12.26 17.38
N THR A 193 23.54 11.81 16.13
CA THR A 193 23.32 12.64 14.95
C THR A 193 21.85 13.00 14.74
N LEU A 194 20.90 12.10 15.01
CA LEU A 194 19.47 12.44 14.92
C LEU A 194 19.06 13.51 15.95
N HIS A 195 19.69 13.54 17.12
CA HIS A 195 19.39 14.57 18.13
C HIS A 195 20.25 15.82 18.02
N ILE A 196 21.48 15.71 17.51
CA ILE A 196 22.46 16.79 17.41
C ILE A 196 23.13 16.70 16.03
N PRO A 197 22.39 17.06 14.95
CA PRO A 197 22.90 16.93 13.60
C PRO A 197 23.98 17.98 13.30
N LEU A 198 25.07 17.55 12.66
CA LEU A 198 26.13 18.45 12.16
C LEU A 198 25.97 18.76 10.68
N SER A 199 25.35 17.86 9.90
CA SER A 199 25.09 18.06 8.47
C SER A 199 23.90 17.23 8.00
N HIS A 200 23.27 17.68 6.91
CA HIS A 200 22.19 16.95 6.24
C HIS A 200 22.61 15.57 5.74
N GLU A 201 23.87 15.41 5.31
CA GLU A 201 24.39 14.12 4.85
C GLU A 201 24.46 13.11 5.99
N GLN A 202 24.98 13.51 7.15
CA GLN A 202 25.02 12.65 8.34
C GLN A 202 23.61 12.32 8.81
N LEU A 203 22.71 13.32 8.83
CA LEU A 203 21.31 13.12 9.19
C LEU A 203 20.64 12.08 8.29
N LYS A 204 20.90 12.14 6.97
CA LYS A 204 20.39 11.16 5.99
C LYS A 204 20.93 9.75 6.26
N GLN A 205 22.21 9.59 6.58
CA GLN A 205 22.80 8.27 6.91
C GLN A 205 22.25 7.71 8.22
N SER A 206 22.12 8.54 9.26
CA SER A 206 21.58 8.12 10.55
C SER A 206 20.11 7.76 10.45
N ARG A 207 19.32 8.54 9.69
CA ARG A 207 17.93 8.20 9.36
C ARG A 207 17.86 6.86 8.64
N ARG A 208 18.64 6.66 7.57
CA ARG A 208 18.67 5.41 6.79
C ARG A 208 18.95 4.18 7.67
N ARG A 209 19.87 4.31 8.63
CA ARG A 209 20.17 3.26 9.59
C ARG A 209 18.98 2.90 10.47
N PHE A 210 18.29 3.89 11.05
CA PHE A 210 17.12 3.63 11.90
C PHE A 210 15.92 3.11 11.12
N VAL A 211 15.71 3.62 9.91
CA VAL A 211 14.69 3.09 8.99
C VAL A 211 14.91 1.59 8.76
N TYR A 212 16.14 1.19 8.45
CA TYR A 212 16.46 -0.23 8.26
C TYR A 212 16.33 -1.05 9.54
N GLU A 213 16.80 -0.55 10.69
CA GLU A 213 16.63 -1.23 11.98
C GLU A 213 15.16 -1.49 12.29
N GLU A 214 14.33 -0.44 12.25
CA GLU A 214 12.92 -0.53 12.62
C GLU A 214 12.18 -1.53 11.73
N PHE A 215 12.43 -1.48 10.41
CA PHE A 215 11.87 -2.45 9.49
C PHE A 215 12.42 -3.87 9.71
N LEU A 216 13.70 -4.04 9.99
CA LEU A 216 14.27 -5.37 10.23
C LEU A 216 13.67 -6.01 11.49
N LEU A 217 13.58 -5.26 12.59
CA LEU A 217 12.97 -5.72 13.82
C LEU A 217 11.50 -6.08 13.63
N PHE A 218 10.75 -5.22 12.94
CA PHE A 218 9.36 -5.51 12.59
C PHE A 218 9.22 -6.76 11.71
N GLN A 219 10.03 -6.88 10.66
CA GLN A 219 9.97 -8.02 9.75
C GLN A 219 10.42 -9.32 10.43
N LEU A 220 11.42 -9.28 11.31
CA LEU A 220 11.80 -10.44 12.14
C LEU A 220 10.63 -10.89 13.00
N LYS A 221 9.93 -9.95 13.67
CA LYS A 221 8.73 -10.23 14.46
C LYS A 221 7.67 -10.95 13.62
N MET A 222 7.35 -10.41 12.44
CA MET A 222 6.36 -10.99 11.54
C MET A 222 6.77 -12.37 11.00
N GLN A 223 8.02 -12.53 10.58
CA GLN A 223 8.53 -13.81 10.05
C GLN A 223 8.58 -14.90 11.13
N ALA A 224 8.95 -14.54 12.36
CA ALA A 224 8.93 -15.46 13.50
C ALA A 224 7.49 -15.89 13.85
N LEU A 225 6.55 -14.95 13.94
CA LEU A 225 5.12 -15.26 14.15
C LEU A 225 4.57 -16.21 13.09
N ARG A 226 4.86 -15.94 11.81
CA ARG A 226 4.45 -16.81 10.70
C ARG A 226 4.99 -18.22 10.83
N LYS A 227 6.29 -18.34 11.14
CA LYS A 227 6.94 -19.64 11.33
C LYS A 227 6.26 -20.44 12.45
N ILE A 228 6.05 -19.81 13.61
CA ILE A 228 5.42 -20.44 14.78
C ILE A 228 3.97 -20.83 14.45
N GLN A 229 3.18 -19.92 13.89
CA GLN A 229 1.79 -20.21 13.51
C GLN A 229 1.71 -21.37 12.52
N ARG A 230 2.60 -21.40 11.52
CA ARG A 230 2.70 -22.49 10.55
C ARG A 230 3.04 -23.81 11.24
N GLU A 231 4.05 -23.84 12.09
CA GLU A 231 4.47 -25.03 12.84
C GLU A 231 3.38 -25.56 13.79
N HIS A 232 2.56 -24.68 14.37
CA HIS A 232 1.41 -25.05 15.19
C HIS A 232 0.17 -25.45 14.37
N SER A 233 0.12 -25.12 13.07
CA SER A 233 -0.99 -25.47 12.19
C SER A 233 -0.82 -26.89 11.64
N LYS A 234 -1.46 -27.88 12.28
CA LYS A 234 -1.53 -29.24 11.72
C LYS A 234 -2.33 -29.21 10.41
N GLY A 235 -1.70 -29.57 9.30
CA GLY A 235 -2.32 -29.70 7.98
C GLY A 235 -2.33 -31.14 7.47
N VAL A 236 -2.64 -31.29 6.19
CA VAL A 236 -2.57 -32.57 5.46
C VAL A 236 -1.39 -32.49 4.49
N ALA A 237 -0.43 -33.39 4.62
CA ALA A 237 0.68 -33.50 3.66
C ALA A 237 0.19 -34.24 2.41
N HIS A 238 0.01 -33.51 1.31
CA HIS A 238 -0.43 -34.06 0.03
C HIS A 238 0.72 -34.77 -0.69
N HIS A 239 0.58 -36.09 -0.85
CA HIS A 239 1.49 -36.91 -1.63
C HIS A 239 0.84 -37.21 -2.97
N PHE A 240 1.41 -36.70 -4.06
CA PHE A 240 0.90 -36.86 -5.42
C PHE A 240 2.03 -37.17 -6.41
N ASP A 241 1.68 -37.80 -7.52
CA ASP A 241 2.62 -38.13 -8.59
C ASP A 241 3.01 -36.88 -9.38
N GLU A 242 4.26 -36.45 -9.25
CA GLU A 242 4.80 -35.29 -9.94
C GLU A 242 4.86 -35.47 -11.46
N THR A 243 5.02 -36.70 -11.96
CA THR A 243 5.06 -36.97 -13.39
C THR A 243 3.70 -36.73 -14.05
N LEU A 244 2.61 -37.11 -13.37
CA LEU A 244 1.26 -36.83 -13.82
C LEU A 244 0.97 -35.33 -13.81
N LEU A 245 1.37 -34.62 -12.76
CA LEU A 245 1.24 -33.16 -12.66
C LEU A 245 1.98 -32.46 -13.81
N LEU A 246 3.24 -32.83 -14.08
CA LEU A 246 4.03 -32.28 -15.18
C LEU A 246 3.39 -32.58 -16.54
N SER A 247 2.90 -33.81 -16.74
CA SER A 247 2.22 -34.19 -17.99
C SER A 247 0.95 -33.38 -18.24
N PHE A 248 0.24 -32.96 -17.19
CA PHE A 248 -0.91 -32.06 -17.31
C PHE A 248 -0.47 -30.65 -17.69
N ILE A 249 0.60 -30.14 -17.08
CA ILE A 249 1.16 -28.81 -17.40
C ILE A 249 1.62 -28.75 -18.86
N GLU A 250 2.24 -29.82 -19.38
CA GLU A 250 2.71 -29.89 -20.78
C GLU A 250 1.56 -29.93 -21.80
N LYS A 251 0.37 -30.40 -21.40
CA LYS A 251 -0.83 -30.44 -22.26
C LYS A 251 -1.58 -29.11 -22.32
N LEU A 252 -1.21 -28.12 -21.51
CA LEU A 252 -1.85 -26.82 -21.54
C LEU A 252 -1.69 -26.18 -22.93
N PRO A 253 -2.71 -25.46 -23.42
CA PRO A 253 -2.67 -24.84 -24.75
C PRO A 253 -1.70 -23.66 -24.85
N PHE A 254 -0.98 -23.34 -23.78
CA PHE A 254 -0.02 -22.25 -23.69
C PHE A 254 1.10 -22.60 -22.70
N PRO A 255 2.31 -22.06 -22.90
CA PRO A 255 3.40 -22.22 -21.94
C PRO A 255 3.19 -21.36 -20.70
N LEU A 256 3.63 -21.87 -19.55
CA LEU A 256 3.64 -21.10 -18.30
C LEU A 256 4.78 -20.07 -18.28
N THR A 257 4.52 -18.90 -17.70
CA THR A 257 5.55 -17.87 -17.44
C THR A 257 6.50 -18.29 -16.32
N SER A 258 7.64 -17.61 -16.18
CA SER A 258 8.60 -17.89 -15.10
C SER A 258 7.98 -17.58 -13.74
N ALA A 259 7.20 -16.49 -13.66
CA ALA A 259 6.45 -16.13 -12.46
C ALA A 259 5.42 -17.20 -12.08
N GLN A 260 4.65 -17.72 -13.05
CA GLN A 260 3.68 -18.81 -12.80
C GLN A 260 4.38 -20.08 -12.31
N LYS A 261 5.48 -20.49 -12.94
CA LYS A 261 6.27 -21.67 -12.51
C LYS A 261 6.80 -21.51 -11.09
N ARG A 262 7.34 -20.33 -10.76
CA ARG A 262 7.81 -20.01 -9.40
C ARG A 262 6.68 -20.15 -8.38
N VAL A 263 5.52 -19.55 -8.65
CA VAL A 263 4.35 -19.61 -7.76
C VAL A 263 3.82 -21.04 -7.61
N ILE A 264 3.77 -21.83 -8.68
CA ILE A 264 3.34 -23.24 -8.61
C ILE A 264 4.30 -24.04 -7.72
N ASN A 265 5.62 -23.81 -7.82
CA ASN A 265 6.59 -24.46 -6.94
C ASN A 265 6.43 -24.03 -5.47
N GLU A 266 6.15 -22.75 -5.21
CA GLU A 266 5.82 -22.25 -3.86
C GLU A 266 4.58 -22.96 -3.28
N ILE A 267 3.50 -23.07 -4.07
CA ILE A 267 2.27 -23.78 -3.66
C ILE A 267 2.53 -25.28 -3.46
N LYS A 268 3.24 -25.93 -4.39
CA LYS A 268 3.60 -27.35 -4.32
C LYS A 268 4.38 -27.65 -3.04
N SER A 269 5.34 -26.80 -2.69
CA SER A 269 6.12 -26.94 -1.45
C SER A 269 5.26 -26.84 -0.20
N ASP A 270 4.20 -26.02 -0.22
CA ASP A 270 3.27 -25.92 0.88
C ASP A 270 2.32 -27.13 0.95
N LEU A 271 1.79 -27.59 -0.18
CA LEU A 271 0.89 -28.76 -0.26
C LEU A 271 1.55 -30.05 0.27
N VAL A 272 2.85 -30.24 0.02
CA VAL A 272 3.60 -31.43 0.51
C VAL A 272 4.00 -31.27 1.98
N SER A 273 3.95 -30.06 2.53
CA SER A 273 4.36 -29.78 3.91
C SER A 273 3.34 -30.37 4.92
N PRO A 274 3.78 -30.79 6.12
CA PRO A 274 2.87 -31.26 7.18
C PRO A 274 2.02 -30.13 7.79
N TYR A 275 2.34 -28.88 7.45
CA TYR A 275 1.65 -27.69 7.91
C TYR A 275 0.68 -27.16 6.86
N ARG A 276 -0.42 -26.58 7.32
CA ARG A 276 -1.45 -26.03 6.45
C ARG A 276 -0.95 -24.80 5.68
N MET A 277 -1.20 -24.77 4.38
CA MET A 277 -1.02 -23.60 3.52
C MET A 277 -2.06 -22.51 3.86
N ASN A 278 -1.57 -21.27 3.99
CA ASN A 278 -2.39 -20.06 4.10
C ASN A 278 -1.79 -18.96 3.21
N ARG A 279 -2.11 -19.00 1.92
CA ARG A 279 -1.41 -18.23 0.89
C ARG A 279 -2.33 -17.28 0.14
N LEU A 280 -1.84 -16.07 -0.12
CA LEU A 280 -2.42 -15.09 -1.03
C LEU A 280 -1.65 -15.11 -2.36
N LEU A 281 -2.34 -15.55 -3.40
CA LEU A 281 -1.91 -15.42 -4.79
C LEU A 281 -2.38 -14.08 -5.35
N GLN A 282 -1.41 -13.24 -5.67
CA GLN A 282 -1.62 -11.94 -6.27
C GLN A 282 -1.10 -11.93 -7.69
N GLY A 283 -1.82 -11.28 -8.58
CA GLY A 283 -1.36 -11.05 -9.93
C GLY A 283 -2.33 -10.13 -10.65
N ASP A 284 -1.86 -9.47 -11.69
CA ASP A 284 -2.70 -8.56 -12.48
C ASP A 284 -3.90 -9.30 -13.12
N VAL A 285 -4.94 -8.59 -13.54
CA VAL A 285 -6.07 -9.15 -14.29
C VAL A 285 -5.52 -9.81 -15.56
N GLY A 286 -5.76 -11.11 -15.74
CA GLY A 286 -5.24 -11.87 -16.89
C GLY A 286 -3.79 -12.36 -16.78
N SER A 287 -3.15 -12.24 -15.61
CA SER A 287 -1.82 -12.85 -15.33
C SER A 287 -1.82 -14.38 -15.27
N GLY A 288 -2.99 -15.04 -15.40
CA GLY A 288 -3.11 -16.50 -15.32
C GLY A 288 -3.29 -17.07 -13.91
N LYS A 289 -3.87 -16.31 -12.97
CA LYS A 289 -4.21 -16.84 -11.63
C LYS A 289 -5.06 -18.13 -11.71
N THR A 290 -6.01 -18.18 -12.63
CA THR A 290 -6.88 -19.36 -12.83
C THR A 290 -6.11 -20.63 -13.21
N VAL A 291 -5.04 -20.53 -14.03
CA VAL A 291 -4.25 -21.72 -14.38
C VAL A 291 -3.44 -22.22 -13.19
N VAL A 292 -2.90 -21.32 -12.36
CA VAL A 292 -2.23 -21.68 -11.11
C VAL A 292 -3.21 -22.37 -10.16
N ALA A 293 -4.44 -21.85 -10.03
CA ALA A 293 -5.51 -22.48 -9.24
C ALA A 293 -5.86 -23.88 -9.77
N ALA A 294 -6.01 -24.04 -11.09
CA ALA A 294 -6.30 -25.34 -11.71
C ALA A 294 -5.20 -26.37 -11.43
N ILE A 295 -3.93 -26.01 -11.61
CA ILE A 295 -2.78 -26.89 -11.32
C ILE A 295 -2.74 -27.27 -9.83
N SER A 296 -3.05 -26.33 -8.94
CA SER A 296 -3.11 -26.58 -7.50
C SER A 296 -4.23 -27.55 -7.11
N LEU A 297 -5.42 -27.39 -7.71
CA LEU A 297 -6.54 -28.33 -7.55
C LEU A 297 -6.16 -29.72 -8.07
N TYR A 298 -5.50 -29.80 -9.22
CA TYR A 298 -5.07 -31.06 -9.80
C TYR A 298 -4.11 -31.82 -8.90
N ALA A 299 -3.11 -31.15 -8.33
CA ALA A 299 -2.17 -31.75 -7.38
C ALA A 299 -2.88 -32.36 -6.16
N VAL A 300 -3.89 -31.67 -5.62
CA VAL A 300 -4.69 -32.14 -4.48
C VAL A 300 -5.55 -33.34 -4.87
N ILE A 301 -6.14 -33.35 -6.07
CA ILE A 301 -6.93 -34.47 -6.59
C ILE A 301 -6.06 -35.71 -6.78
N LEU A 302 -4.84 -35.55 -7.31
CA LEU A 302 -3.88 -36.65 -7.44
C LEU A 302 -3.49 -37.27 -6.09
N SER A 303 -3.63 -36.53 -4.99
CA SER A 303 -3.43 -37.03 -3.62
C SER A 303 -4.68 -37.71 -3.01
N GLY A 304 -5.76 -37.87 -3.78
CA GLY A 304 -7.02 -38.49 -3.34
C GLY A 304 -7.93 -37.57 -2.52
N HIS A 305 -7.79 -36.26 -2.67
CA HIS A 305 -8.60 -35.25 -1.98
C HIS A 305 -9.47 -34.44 -2.95
N GLN A 306 -10.53 -33.83 -2.43
CA GLN A 306 -11.42 -32.93 -3.14
C GLN A 306 -10.95 -31.48 -3.00
N GLY A 307 -11.31 -30.65 -3.99
CA GLY A 307 -11.05 -29.22 -3.99
C GLY A 307 -12.35 -28.39 -4.04
N ALA A 308 -12.30 -27.19 -3.49
CA ALA A 308 -13.39 -26.21 -3.58
C ALA A 308 -12.89 -24.88 -4.13
N LEU A 309 -13.65 -24.26 -5.05
CA LEU A 309 -13.40 -22.91 -5.55
C LEU A 309 -14.61 -22.03 -5.26
N MET A 310 -14.45 -21.10 -4.32
CA MET A 310 -15.46 -20.12 -3.94
C MET A 310 -15.24 -18.80 -4.68
N VAL A 311 -16.31 -18.29 -5.28
CA VAL A 311 -16.32 -17.07 -6.10
C VAL A 311 -17.52 -16.18 -5.75
N PRO A 312 -17.48 -14.85 -5.97
CA PRO A 312 -18.46 -13.95 -5.35
C PRO A 312 -19.83 -13.93 -6.04
N THR A 313 -19.92 -14.32 -7.32
CA THR A 313 -21.17 -14.25 -8.10
C THR A 313 -21.42 -15.52 -8.91
N GLU A 314 -22.67 -15.77 -9.29
CA GLU A 314 -23.06 -16.98 -10.03
C GLU A 314 -22.41 -17.02 -11.41
N ILE A 315 -22.38 -15.88 -12.12
CA ILE A 315 -21.73 -15.78 -13.45
C ILE A 315 -20.24 -16.15 -13.37
N LEU A 316 -19.52 -15.70 -12.33
CA LEU A 316 -18.13 -16.09 -12.14
C LEU A 316 -17.99 -17.59 -11.84
N ALA A 317 -18.94 -18.17 -11.11
CA ALA A 317 -18.93 -19.60 -10.78
C ALA A 317 -19.13 -20.44 -12.04
N GLU A 318 -20.06 -20.05 -12.91
CA GLU A 318 -20.27 -20.67 -14.22
C GLU A 318 -19.01 -20.56 -15.10
N GLN A 319 -18.43 -19.37 -15.22
CA GLN A 319 -17.22 -19.15 -16.02
C GLN A 319 -16.03 -19.99 -15.54
N HIS A 320 -15.82 -20.06 -14.22
CA HIS A 320 -14.76 -20.88 -13.65
C HIS A 320 -15.04 -22.38 -13.82
N ALA A 321 -16.28 -22.83 -13.62
CA ALA A 321 -16.66 -24.23 -13.83
C ALA A 321 -16.47 -24.68 -15.28
N GLU A 322 -16.87 -23.85 -16.25
CA GLU A 322 -16.67 -24.10 -17.68
C GLU A 322 -15.18 -24.12 -18.06
N SER A 323 -14.43 -23.11 -17.59
CA SER A 323 -12.98 -23.02 -17.85
C SER A 323 -12.23 -24.23 -17.29
N LEU A 324 -12.54 -24.64 -16.05
CA LEU A 324 -11.94 -25.82 -15.44
C LEU A 324 -12.37 -27.11 -16.16
N SER A 325 -13.63 -27.23 -16.56
CA SER A 325 -14.12 -28.40 -17.30
C SER A 325 -13.38 -28.57 -18.63
N THR A 326 -13.12 -27.46 -19.33
CA THR A 326 -12.33 -27.44 -20.56
C THR A 326 -10.88 -27.84 -20.30
N LEU A 327 -10.26 -27.30 -19.25
CA LEU A 327 -8.87 -27.61 -18.90
C LEU A 327 -8.68 -29.07 -18.46
N PHE A 328 -9.68 -29.64 -17.79
CA PHE A 328 -9.66 -31.02 -17.29
C PHE A 328 -10.31 -32.03 -18.25
N GLU A 329 -10.60 -31.63 -19.48
CA GLU A 329 -11.11 -32.54 -20.49
C GLU A 329 -10.17 -33.74 -20.64
N ASN A 330 -10.73 -34.96 -20.69
CA ASN A 330 -9.99 -36.23 -20.78
C ASN A 330 -9.16 -36.64 -19.54
N THR A 331 -9.30 -35.97 -18.39
CA THR A 331 -8.64 -36.39 -17.13
C THR A 331 -9.52 -37.29 -16.25
N GLY A 332 -10.82 -37.38 -16.55
CA GLY A 332 -11.80 -38.11 -15.73
C GLY A 332 -12.29 -37.35 -14.48
N ILE A 333 -11.75 -36.16 -14.23
CA ILE A 333 -12.10 -35.31 -13.08
C ILE A 333 -13.54 -34.81 -13.19
N GLN A 334 -14.31 -35.04 -12.12
CA GLN A 334 -15.69 -34.60 -12.01
C GLN A 334 -15.75 -33.21 -11.35
N ILE A 335 -16.35 -32.26 -12.07
CA ILE A 335 -16.54 -30.88 -11.62
C ILE A 335 -18.04 -30.62 -11.49
N ALA A 336 -18.44 -30.00 -10.39
CA ALA A 336 -19.83 -29.61 -10.16
C ALA A 336 -19.93 -28.13 -9.80
N LEU A 337 -21.08 -27.53 -10.14
CA LEU A 337 -21.43 -26.15 -9.85
C LEU A 337 -22.52 -26.08 -8.78
N LEU A 338 -22.28 -25.31 -7.72
CA LEU A 338 -23.26 -25.05 -6.66
C LEU A 338 -23.41 -23.53 -6.42
N THR A 339 -24.50 -22.99 -6.95
CA THR A 339 -24.91 -21.58 -6.78
C THR A 339 -26.18 -21.46 -5.93
N SER A 340 -26.60 -20.24 -5.61
CA SER A 340 -27.84 -19.98 -4.85
C SER A 340 -29.11 -20.33 -5.66
N SER A 341 -29.01 -20.36 -6.99
CA SER A 341 -30.08 -20.77 -7.89
C SER A 341 -30.32 -22.30 -7.92
N VAL A 342 -29.34 -23.13 -7.54
CA VAL A 342 -29.51 -24.60 -7.48
C VAL A 342 -30.31 -25.02 -6.25
N LYS A 343 -31.59 -25.37 -6.45
CA LYS A 343 -32.54 -25.72 -5.37
C LYS A 343 -33.20 -27.09 -5.56
N GLY A 344 -33.88 -27.57 -4.51
CA GLY A 344 -34.73 -28.76 -4.56
C GLY A 344 -33.98 -30.08 -4.77
N LYS A 345 -34.51 -30.95 -5.63
CA LYS A 345 -33.98 -32.31 -5.85
C LYS A 345 -32.55 -32.31 -6.39
N LYS A 346 -32.24 -31.40 -7.34
CA LYS A 346 -30.90 -31.27 -7.93
C LYS A 346 -29.82 -30.97 -6.89
N ARG A 347 -30.14 -30.10 -5.92
CA ARG A 347 -29.23 -29.77 -4.82
C ARG A 347 -28.95 -30.98 -3.93
N LYS A 348 -30.01 -31.70 -3.52
CA LYS A 348 -29.88 -32.89 -2.66
C LYS A 348 -29.01 -33.97 -3.31
N GLU A 349 -29.21 -34.20 -4.61
CA GLU A 349 -28.40 -35.15 -5.38
C GLU A 349 -26.93 -34.71 -5.45
N LEU A 350 -26.67 -33.44 -5.77
CA LEU A 350 -25.31 -32.91 -5.86
C LEU A 350 -24.57 -33.03 -4.52
N VAL A 351 -25.22 -32.64 -3.43
CA VAL A 351 -24.65 -32.71 -2.08
C VAL A 351 -24.36 -34.16 -1.68
N SER A 352 -25.26 -35.10 -1.99
CA SER A 352 -25.01 -36.52 -1.72
C SER A 352 -23.83 -37.08 -2.52
N ARG A 353 -23.71 -36.71 -3.81
CA ARG A 353 -22.56 -37.10 -4.64
C ARG A 353 -21.24 -36.52 -4.14
N LEU A 354 -21.28 -35.31 -3.60
CA LEU A 354 -20.13 -34.65 -2.99
C LEU A 354 -19.64 -35.40 -1.74
N GLU A 355 -20.58 -35.77 -0.87
CA GLU A 355 -20.34 -36.51 0.37
C GLU A 355 -19.84 -37.94 0.09
N ASN A 356 -20.27 -38.55 -1.02
CA ASN A 356 -19.78 -39.85 -1.49
C ASN A 356 -18.41 -39.78 -2.19
N GLY A 357 -17.86 -38.60 -2.44
CA GLY A 357 -16.58 -38.42 -3.12
C GLY A 357 -16.62 -38.56 -4.64
N GLU A 358 -17.80 -38.59 -5.26
CA GLU A 358 -17.97 -38.67 -6.72
C GLU A 358 -17.60 -37.36 -7.43
N ILE A 359 -17.65 -36.23 -6.72
CA ILE A 359 -17.29 -34.90 -7.22
C ILE A 359 -15.88 -34.57 -6.74
N ASN A 360 -14.94 -34.32 -7.65
CA ASN A 360 -13.57 -33.98 -7.30
C ASN A 360 -13.40 -32.47 -7.02
N ILE A 361 -14.05 -31.63 -7.81
CA ILE A 361 -14.00 -30.17 -7.67
C ILE A 361 -15.41 -29.61 -7.55
N LEU A 362 -15.65 -28.81 -6.51
CA LEU A 362 -16.89 -28.05 -6.37
C LEU A 362 -16.62 -26.55 -6.56
N VAL A 363 -17.23 -25.96 -7.58
CA VAL A 363 -17.19 -24.52 -7.84
C VAL A 363 -18.50 -23.91 -7.37
N GLY A 364 -18.47 -22.77 -6.69
CA GLY A 364 -19.71 -22.19 -6.20
C GLY A 364 -19.58 -20.84 -5.53
N THR A 365 -20.73 -20.29 -5.16
CA THR A 365 -20.81 -19.01 -4.42
C THR A 365 -20.80 -19.25 -2.91
N HIS A 366 -21.37 -18.33 -2.14
CA HIS A 366 -21.66 -18.53 -0.71
C HIS A 366 -22.55 -19.76 -0.42
N ALA A 367 -23.11 -20.42 -1.44
CA ALA A 367 -23.78 -21.71 -1.28
C ALA A 367 -22.84 -22.81 -0.74
N LEU A 368 -21.53 -22.73 -0.98
CA LEU A 368 -20.54 -23.72 -0.53
C LEU A 368 -20.39 -23.79 1.00
N ILE A 369 -20.71 -22.70 1.71
CA ILE A 369 -20.55 -22.62 3.17
C ILE A 369 -21.81 -22.99 3.94
N GLN A 370 -22.88 -23.38 3.24
CA GLN A 370 -24.13 -23.80 3.88
C GLN A 370 -23.96 -25.13 4.61
N GLU A 371 -24.68 -25.34 5.72
CA GLU A 371 -24.47 -26.47 6.63
C GLU A 371 -24.61 -27.83 5.96
N ASP A 372 -25.49 -27.96 4.96
CA ASP A 372 -25.77 -29.21 4.24
C ASP A 372 -24.63 -29.66 3.31
N VAL A 373 -23.70 -28.78 2.93
CA VAL A 373 -22.62 -29.10 1.98
C VAL A 373 -21.45 -29.78 2.70
N ASN A 374 -21.34 -31.10 2.59
CA ASN A 374 -20.27 -31.88 3.24
C ASN A 374 -19.40 -32.58 2.20
N PHE A 375 -18.08 -32.44 2.37
CA PHE A 375 -17.08 -33.11 1.54
C PHE A 375 -16.63 -34.41 2.20
N LEU A 376 -16.30 -35.43 1.41
CA LEU A 376 -15.66 -36.64 1.91
C LEU A 376 -14.25 -36.35 2.42
N LYS A 377 -13.43 -35.67 1.61
CA LYS A 377 -12.01 -35.35 1.90
C LYS A 377 -11.59 -34.02 1.27
N LEU A 378 -12.04 -32.90 1.83
CA LEU A 378 -11.61 -31.57 1.35
C LEU A 378 -10.13 -31.31 1.68
N GLY A 379 -9.29 -31.15 0.65
CA GLY A 379 -7.85 -30.88 0.78
C GLY A 379 -7.47 -29.43 0.53
N LEU A 380 -8.11 -28.77 -0.43
CA LEU A 380 -7.78 -27.38 -0.81
C LEU A 380 -9.03 -26.54 -1.04
N VAL A 381 -9.00 -25.34 -0.48
CA VAL A 381 -10.01 -24.31 -0.64
C VAL A 381 -9.38 -23.10 -1.33
N ILE A 382 -9.92 -22.74 -2.49
CA ILE A 382 -9.55 -21.54 -3.22
C ILE A 382 -10.67 -20.50 -3.10
N THR A 383 -10.32 -19.26 -2.80
CA THR A 383 -11.28 -18.13 -2.81
C THR A 383 -10.80 -17.05 -3.75
N ASP A 384 -11.57 -16.76 -4.81
CA ASP A 384 -11.29 -15.68 -5.75
C ASP A 384 -11.93 -14.38 -5.30
N GLU A 385 -11.29 -13.24 -5.58
CA GLU A 385 -11.71 -11.90 -5.12
C GLU A 385 -12.04 -11.83 -3.62
N GLN A 386 -11.10 -12.29 -2.80
CA GLN A 386 -11.31 -12.46 -1.35
C GLN A 386 -11.87 -11.25 -0.60
N HIS A 387 -11.61 -10.02 -1.09
CA HIS A 387 -12.04 -8.78 -0.46
C HIS A 387 -13.57 -8.62 -0.41
N ARG A 388 -14.32 -9.40 -1.22
CA ARG A 388 -15.79 -9.43 -1.20
C ARG A 388 -16.37 -10.34 -0.12
N PHE A 389 -15.56 -11.14 0.56
CA PHE A 389 -16.03 -12.11 1.54
C PHE A 389 -15.74 -11.67 2.98
N GLY A 390 -16.74 -11.80 3.84
CA GLY A 390 -16.60 -11.50 5.27
C GLY A 390 -15.61 -12.46 5.96
N VAL A 391 -15.01 -12.01 7.07
CA VAL A 391 -14.12 -12.85 7.91
C VAL A 391 -14.81 -14.16 8.34
N GLY A 392 -16.10 -14.09 8.70
CA GLY A 392 -16.89 -15.26 9.13
C GLY A 392 -17.10 -16.32 8.04
N GLN A 393 -17.39 -15.88 6.80
CA GLN A 393 -17.58 -16.79 5.65
C GLN A 393 -16.31 -17.60 5.36
N ARG A 394 -15.14 -16.96 5.44
CA ARG A 394 -13.84 -17.63 5.27
C ARG A 394 -13.57 -18.67 6.35
N ARG A 395 -13.99 -18.40 7.60
CA ARG A 395 -13.87 -19.36 8.71
C ARG A 395 -14.78 -20.58 8.53
N LEU A 396 -16.01 -20.37 8.07
CA LEU A 396 -16.96 -21.47 7.83
C LEU A 396 -16.48 -22.42 6.74
N LEU A 397 -15.95 -21.89 5.62
CA LEU A 397 -15.42 -22.74 4.55
C LEU A 397 -14.20 -23.55 5.02
N ARG A 398 -13.34 -22.95 5.85
CA ARG A 398 -12.21 -23.66 6.48
C ARG A 398 -12.66 -24.78 7.41
N ALA A 399 -13.82 -24.62 8.07
CA ALA A 399 -14.36 -25.61 8.99
C ALA A 399 -15.04 -26.80 8.27
N LYS A 400 -15.23 -26.75 6.94
CA LYS A 400 -15.82 -27.84 6.15
C LYS A 400 -14.88 -29.03 5.92
N GLY A 401 -13.60 -28.89 6.21
CA GLY A 401 -12.61 -29.97 6.15
C GLY A 401 -11.76 -30.03 7.41
N MET A 402 -11.00 -31.12 7.56
CA MET A 402 -10.02 -31.28 8.64
C MET A 402 -8.76 -30.46 8.33
N ASN A 403 -8.82 -29.15 8.56
CA ASN A 403 -7.73 -28.18 8.28
C ASN A 403 -7.25 -28.18 6.82
N PRO A 404 -8.14 -27.94 5.83
CA PRO A 404 -7.74 -27.88 4.43
C PRO A 404 -6.78 -26.72 4.17
N ASP A 405 -5.93 -26.88 3.17
CA ASP A 405 -5.08 -25.83 2.63
C ASP A 405 -5.94 -24.69 2.05
N VAL A 406 -5.45 -23.45 2.17
CA VAL A 406 -6.20 -22.27 1.75
C VAL A 406 -5.37 -21.40 0.82
N LEU A 407 -5.92 -21.14 -0.37
CA LEU A 407 -5.37 -20.24 -1.38
C LEU A 407 -6.36 -19.10 -1.66
N PHE A 408 -5.99 -17.88 -1.35
CA PHE A 408 -6.74 -16.68 -1.72
C PHE A 408 -6.20 -16.13 -3.03
N MET A 409 -7.08 -15.66 -3.91
CA MET A 409 -6.70 -14.95 -5.13
C MET A 409 -7.21 -13.52 -5.09
N THR A 410 -6.42 -12.61 -5.63
CA THR A 410 -6.88 -11.24 -5.88
C THR A 410 -6.32 -10.68 -7.17
N ALA A 411 -7.16 -9.93 -7.88
CA ALA A 411 -6.76 -9.19 -9.05
C ALA A 411 -6.18 -7.80 -8.72
N THR A 412 -6.34 -7.31 -7.49
CA THR A 412 -5.82 -6.00 -7.11
C THR A 412 -4.35 -6.13 -6.72
N PRO A 413 -3.44 -5.52 -7.49
CA PRO A 413 -2.04 -5.55 -7.13
C PRO A 413 -1.84 -4.65 -5.91
N ILE A 414 -1.63 -5.23 -4.74
CA ILE A 414 -1.20 -4.52 -3.53
C ILE A 414 0.34 -4.61 -3.47
N PRO A 415 1.07 -3.52 -3.18
CA PRO A 415 2.52 -3.62 -3.00
C PRO A 415 2.87 -4.74 -2.03
N ARG A 416 3.84 -5.58 -2.36
CA ARG A 416 4.09 -6.85 -1.67
C ARG A 416 4.29 -6.67 -0.15
N THR A 417 5.03 -5.65 0.24
CA THR A 417 5.26 -5.28 1.65
C THR A 417 3.97 -4.91 2.37
N LEU A 418 3.07 -4.18 1.70
CA LEU A 418 1.79 -3.77 2.24
C LEU A 418 0.87 -4.98 2.39
N ALA A 419 0.82 -5.85 1.39
CA ALA A 419 0.05 -7.09 1.48
C ALA A 419 0.49 -7.91 2.70
N ILE A 420 1.79 -8.00 2.97
CA ILE A 420 2.33 -8.79 4.09
C ILE A 420 2.09 -8.15 5.44
N THR A 421 2.11 -6.82 5.51
CA THR A 421 1.84 -6.09 6.75
C THR A 421 0.35 -6.11 7.08
N VAL A 422 -0.51 -5.86 6.08
CA VAL A 422 -1.97 -5.81 6.23
C VAL A 422 -2.56 -7.21 6.40
N PHE A 423 -2.03 -8.20 5.67
CA PHE A 423 -2.52 -9.58 5.71
C PHE A 423 -1.67 -10.51 6.57
N GLY A 424 -0.73 -9.95 7.34
CA GLY A 424 0.00 -10.52 8.50
C GLY A 424 0.31 -12.01 8.46
N GLU A 425 -0.72 -12.83 8.66
CA GLU A 425 -0.72 -14.29 8.76
C GLU A 425 -0.60 -15.05 7.42
N MET A 426 -0.67 -14.35 6.27
CA MET A 426 -0.66 -14.99 4.94
C MET A 426 0.69 -14.92 4.24
N ASP A 427 1.12 -16.04 3.64
CA ASP A 427 2.22 -16.07 2.67
C ASP A 427 1.77 -15.45 1.35
N VAL A 428 2.62 -14.62 0.71
CA VAL A 428 2.23 -13.87 -0.50
C VAL A 428 3.06 -14.31 -1.70
N SER A 429 2.38 -14.89 -2.68
CA SER A 429 2.89 -15.19 -4.01
C SER A 429 2.46 -14.12 -5.00
N ILE A 430 3.38 -13.68 -5.84
CA ILE A 430 3.11 -12.68 -6.89
C ILE A 430 3.39 -13.27 -8.26
N ILE A 431 2.44 -13.08 -9.18
CA ILE A 431 2.62 -13.24 -10.62
C ILE A 431 2.82 -11.83 -11.22
N ASP A 432 4.08 -11.49 -11.42
CA ASP A 432 4.59 -10.21 -11.95
C ASP A 432 4.85 -10.24 -13.47
N GLU A 433 4.56 -11.37 -14.12
CA GLU A 433 4.71 -11.56 -15.57
C GLU A 433 3.36 -11.81 -16.25
N MET A 434 3.13 -11.18 -17.40
CA MET A 434 1.95 -11.43 -18.24
C MET A 434 2.22 -12.55 -19.25
N PRO A 435 1.22 -13.39 -19.59
CA PRO A 435 1.35 -14.39 -20.64
C PRO A 435 1.72 -13.78 -22.01
N SER A 436 2.51 -14.50 -22.80
CA SER A 436 2.90 -14.09 -24.16
C SER A 436 1.70 -13.99 -25.10
N GLY A 437 1.65 -12.97 -25.95
CA GLY A 437 0.61 -12.79 -26.97
C GLY A 437 -0.49 -11.77 -26.62
N ARG A 438 -0.53 -11.25 -25.40
CA ARG A 438 -1.47 -10.19 -25.02
C ARG A 438 -1.00 -8.84 -25.56
N LYS A 439 -1.87 -8.16 -26.31
CA LYS A 439 -1.62 -6.80 -26.80
C LYS A 439 -1.76 -5.79 -25.66
N LYS A 440 -0.86 -4.78 -25.64
CA LYS A 440 -0.93 -3.68 -24.68
C LYS A 440 -2.22 -2.88 -24.91
N ILE A 441 -2.94 -2.56 -23.85
CA ILE A 441 -4.12 -1.69 -23.94
C ILE A 441 -3.64 -0.25 -24.16
N GLU A 442 -4.02 0.34 -25.29
CA GLU A 442 -3.68 1.74 -25.57
C GLU A 442 -4.53 2.64 -24.70
N THR A 443 -3.89 3.41 -23.82
CA THR A 443 -4.57 4.24 -22.82
C THR A 443 -4.39 5.72 -23.17
N TYR A 444 -5.49 6.44 -23.33
CA TYR A 444 -5.50 7.85 -23.71
C TYR A 444 -6.23 8.69 -22.65
N TRP A 445 -5.61 9.78 -22.22
CA TRP A 445 -6.27 10.82 -21.43
C TRP A 445 -6.73 11.94 -22.37
N VAL A 446 -8.04 12.23 -22.32
CA VAL A 446 -8.71 13.21 -23.18
C VAL A 446 -9.65 14.09 -22.38
N LYS A 447 -9.90 15.30 -22.87
CA LYS A 447 -10.85 16.23 -22.27
C LYS A 447 -12.26 16.01 -22.80
N HIS A 448 -13.26 16.45 -22.02
CA HIS A 448 -14.68 16.40 -22.38
C HIS A 448 -15.03 16.96 -23.77
N GLN A 449 -14.27 17.95 -24.25
CA GLN A 449 -14.45 18.53 -25.59
C GLN A 449 -14.23 17.53 -26.73
N MET A 450 -13.50 16.42 -26.48
CA MET A 450 -13.24 15.38 -27.48
C MET A 450 -14.32 14.29 -27.49
N LEU A 451 -15.40 14.43 -26.73
CA LEU A 451 -16.42 13.40 -26.58
C LEU A 451 -16.99 12.93 -27.92
N GLU A 452 -17.35 13.84 -28.82
CA GLU A 452 -17.88 13.49 -30.15
C GLU A 452 -16.92 12.60 -30.95
N ARG A 453 -15.62 12.87 -30.88
CA ARG A 453 -14.58 12.04 -31.52
C ARG A 453 -14.52 10.63 -30.91
N ILE A 454 -14.74 10.51 -29.60
CA ILE A 454 -14.78 9.22 -28.90
C ILE A 454 -16.03 8.44 -29.29
N LEU A 455 -17.20 9.09 -29.40
CA LEU A 455 -18.44 8.46 -29.84
C LEU A 455 -18.30 7.88 -31.26
N ASN A 456 -17.75 8.66 -32.20
CA ASN A 456 -17.44 8.19 -33.55
C ASN A 456 -16.47 6.99 -33.56
N PHE A 457 -15.52 6.97 -32.64
CA PHE A 457 -14.58 5.85 -32.49
C PHE A 457 -15.28 4.59 -31.96
N ILE A 458 -16.15 4.72 -30.95
CA ILE A 458 -16.99 3.63 -30.46
C ILE A 458 -17.84 3.06 -31.60
N GLU A 459 -18.50 3.91 -32.37
CA GLU A 459 -19.34 3.49 -33.50
C GLU A 459 -18.58 2.61 -34.50
N LYS A 460 -17.36 3.05 -34.87
CA LYS A 460 -16.51 2.34 -35.82
C LYS A 460 -16.10 0.96 -35.32
N GLU A 461 -15.80 0.84 -34.02
CA GLU A 461 -15.40 -0.42 -33.41
C GLU A 461 -16.58 -1.36 -33.22
N VAL A 462 -17.72 -0.85 -32.76
CA VAL A 462 -18.95 -1.63 -32.59
C VAL A 462 -19.46 -2.17 -33.92
N ARG A 463 -19.34 -1.41 -35.01
CA ARG A 463 -19.67 -1.89 -36.37
C ARG A 463 -18.81 -3.08 -36.84
N LYS A 464 -17.65 -3.32 -36.21
CA LYS A 464 -16.84 -4.52 -36.46
C LYS A 464 -17.28 -5.73 -35.62
N GLY A 465 -18.40 -5.62 -34.91
CA GLY A 465 -18.91 -6.66 -33.99
C GLY A 465 -18.30 -6.60 -32.59
N ARG A 466 -17.65 -5.50 -32.23
CA ARG A 466 -17.01 -5.30 -30.92
C ARG A 466 -17.96 -4.62 -29.93
N GLN A 467 -17.56 -4.59 -28.66
CA GLN A 467 -18.38 -4.02 -27.58
C GLN A 467 -17.59 -2.97 -26.78
N ALA A 468 -18.32 -2.07 -26.12
CA ALA A 468 -17.76 -0.97 -25.35
C ALA A 468 -18.35 -0.87 -23.94
N TYR A 469 -17.48 -0.67 -22.95
CA TYR A 469 -17.87 -0.27 -21.60
C TYR A 469 -17.78 1.25 -21.47
N VAL A 470 -18.78 1.84 -20.80
CA VAL A 470 -18.80 3.25 -20.41
C VAL A 470 -19.05 3.36 -18.91
N ILE A 471 -18.05 3.81 -18.16
CA ILE A 471 -18.06 3.81 -16.70
C ILE A 471 -18.22 5.24 -16.17
N CYS A 472 -19.21 5.42 -15.30
CA CYS A 472 -19.46 6.67 -14.59
C CYS A 472 -18.98 6.57 -13.13
N PRO A 473 -18.40 7.64 -12.56
CA PRO A 473 -17.95 7.66 -11.17
C PRO A 473 -19.11 7.59 -10.19
N LEU A 474 -18.81 7.07 -8.99
CA LEU A 474 -19.63 7.30 -7.81
C LEU A 474 -19.16 8.61 -7.13
N ILE A 475 -20.10 9.36 -6.57
CA ILE A 475 -19.89 10.53 -5.73
C ILE A 475 -20.12 10.05 -4.29
N GLU A 476 -19.03 10.01 -3.52
CA GLU A 476 -18.97 9.44 -2.17
C GLU A 476 -20.02 10.00 -1.18
N GLU A 477 -20.59 11.18 -1.47
CA GLU A 477 -21.57 11.86 -0.62
C GLU A 477 -23.04 11.61 -1.01
N SER A 478 -23.35 10.96 -2.16
CA SER A 478 -24.75 10.75 -2.58
C SER A 478 -24.96 9.68 -3.66
N GLU A 479 -25.37 8.48 -3.24
CA GLU A 479 -25.80 7.38 -4.12
C GLU A 479 -26.98 7.75 -5.06
N LYS A 480 -27.77 8.78 -4.71
CA LYS A 480 -28.85 9.27 -5.59
C LYS A 480 -28.30 10.00 -6.81
N LEU A 481 -27.23 10.78 -6.65
CA LEU A 481 -26.59 11.51 -7.75
C LEU A 481 -25.86 10.54 -8.70
N ASP A 482 -25.32 9.45 -8.17
CA ASP A 482 -24.57 8.44 -8.95
C ASP A 482 -25.43 7.72 -9.98
N VAL A 483 -26.62 7.31 -9.54
CA VAL A 483 -27.61 6.67 -10.40
C VAL A 483 -28.08 7.67 -11.47
N GLN A 484 -28.24 8.95 -11.10
CA GLN A 484 -28.62 9.99 -12.05
C GLN A 484 -27.56 10.18 -13.13
N ASN A 485 -26.28 10.29 -12.76
CA ASN A 485 -25.19 10.43 -13.72
C ASN A 485 -25.13 9.27 -14.72
N ALA A 486 -25.30 8.03 -14.26
CA ALA A 486 -25.33 6.86 -15.14
C ALA A 486 -26.57 6.86 -16.06
N ILE A 487 -27.73 7.28 -15.56
CA ILE A 487 -28.97 7.43 -16.36
C ILE A 487 -28.82 8.52 -17.42
N ASP A 488 -28.19 9.65 -17.07
CA ASP A 488 -28.00 10.78 -17.98
C ASP A 488 -27.05 10.38 -19.13
N VAL A 489 -25.93 9.72 -18.81
CA VAL A 489 -25.01 9.19 -19.81
C VAL A 489 -25.67 8.10 -20.66
N HIS A 490 -26.47 7.21 -20.05
CA HIS A 490 -27.25 6.21 -20.80
C HIS A 490 -28.24 6.86 -21.76
N SER A 491 -28.99 7.87 -21.31
CA SER A 491 -29.96 8.59 -22.14
C SER A 491 -29.28 9.30 -23.31
N MET A 492 -28.13 9.93 -23.07
CA MET A 492 -27.32 10.56 -24.11
C MET A 492 -26.80 9.55 -25.14
N LEU A 493 -26.25 8.43 -24.68
CA LEU A 493 -25.75 7.38 -25.57
C LEU A 493 -26.87 6.67 -26.31
N ASN A 494 -28.03 6.47 -25.69
CA ASN A 494 -29.20 5.89 -26.34
C ASN A 494 -29.78 6.85 -27.40
N SER A 495 -29.75 8.16 -27.14
CA SER A 495 -30.13 9.15 -28.16
C SER A 495 -29.17 9.15 -29.36
N TYR A 496 -27.88 8.87 -29.14
CA TYR A 496 -26.87 8.86 -30.20
C TYR A 496 -26.83 7.53 -30.95
N PHE A 497 -26.87 6.39 -30.25
CA PHE A 497 -26.67 5.04 -30.80
C PHE A 497 -27.94 4.20 -30.91
N GLY A 498 -29.03 4.54 -30.22
CA GLY A 498 -30.19 3.66 -30.00
C GLY A 498 -30.97 3.27 -31.26
N SER A 499 -30.75 3.95 -32.39
CA SER A 499 -31.30 3.57 -33.69
C SER A 499 -30.54 2.44 -34.39
N GLN A 500 -29.29 2.19 -34.00
CA GLN A 500 -28.38 1.24 -34.66
C GLN A 500 -27.84 0.16 -33.72
N MET A 501 -27.83 0.41 -32.41
CA MET A 501 -27.14 -0.43 -31.41
C MET A 501 -27.94 -0.46 -30.10
N GLN A 502 -27.78 -1.53 -29.34
CA GLN A 502 -28.39 -1.68 -28.02
C GLN A 502 -27.47 -1.16 -26.92
N VAL A 503 -27.96 -0.17 -26.18
CA VAL A 503 -27.26 0.46 -25.05
C VAL A 503 -27.90 -0.01 -23.74
N ALA A 504 -27.16 -0.80 -22.96
CA ALA A 504 -27.59 -1.30 -21.67
C ALA A 504 -27.15 -0.37 -20.53
N LEU A 505 -27.89 -0.38 -19.42
CA LEU A 505 -27.59 0.38 -18.20
C LEU A 505 -27.45 -0.59 -17.01
N MET A 506 -26.43 -0.37 -16.19
CA MET A 506 -26.23 -1.09 -14.93
C MET A 506 -25.81 -0.16 -13.81
N HIS A 507 -26.51 -0.17 -12.67
CA HIS A 507 -26.13 0.61 -11.51
C HIS A 507 -26.36 -0.13 -10.19
N GLY A 508 -25.83 0.41 -9.09
CA GLY A 508 -25.84 -0.23 -7.76
C GLY A 508 -27.23 -0.61 -7.24
N LYS A 509 -28.26 0.17 -7.58
CA LYS A 509 -29.64 -0.05 -7.14
C LYS A 509 -30.40 -1.16 -7.87
N LEU A 510 -29.87 -1.70 -8.99
CA LEU A 510 -30.55 -2.81 -9.66
C LEU A 510 -30.52 -4.04 -8.74
N PRO A 511 -31.63 -4.81 -8.65
CA PRO A 511 -31.63 -6.12 -8.03
C PRO A 511 -30.53 -7.03 -8.60
N PRO A 512 -29.97 -7.96 -7.80
CA PRO A 512 -28.93 -8.89 -8.27
C PRO A 512 -29.32 -9.62 -9.56
N ASP A 513 -30.54 -10.15 -9.64
CA ASP A 513 -31.04 -10.91 -10.80
C ASP A 513 -31.07 -10.06 -12.08
N GLU A 514 -31.44 -8.78 -11.97
CA GLU A 514 -31.46 -7.84 -13.11
C GLU A 514 -30.03 -7.49 -13.57
N LYS A 515 -29.09 -7.32 -12.63
CA LYS A 515 -27.67 -7.11 -12.98
C LYS A 515 -27.13 -8.31 -13.73
N GLU A 516 -27.44 -9.52 -13.27
CA GLU A 516 -27.01 -10.75 -13.94
C GLU A 516 -27.60 -10.85 -15.35
N GLU A 517 -28.88 -10.53 -15.54
CA GLU A 517 -29.50 -10.52 -16.86
C GLU A 517 -28.85 -9.50 -17.81
N VAL A 518 -28.58 -8.28 -17.34
CA VAL A 518 -27.90 -7.25 -18.14
C VAL A 518 -26.50 -7.70 -18.53
N MET A 519 -25.73 -8.29 -17.60
CA MET A 519 -24.40 -8.82 -17.91
C MET A 519 -24.44 -9.99 -18.88
N ARG A 520 -25.42 -10.89 -18.75
CA ARG A 520 -25.60 -12.02 -19.68
C ARG A 520 -25.87 -11.51 -21.10
N LYS A 521 -26.82 -10.59 -21.26
CA LYS A 521 -27.11 -9.96 -22.55
C LYS A 521 -25.87 -9.27 -23.15
N PHE A 522 -25.08 -8.59 -22.32
CA PHE A 522 -23.84 -7.98 -22.77
C PHE A 522 -22.80 -9.05 -23.16
N SER A 523 -22.58 -10.08 -22.36
CA SER A 523 -21.62 -11.15 -22.68
C SER A 523 -21.97 -11.92 -23.96
N GLU A 524 -23.26 -12.10 -24.24
CA GLU A 524 -23.79 -12.75 -25.46
C GLU A 524 -23.82 -11.81 -26.69
N ASN A 525 -23.34 -10.57 -26.55
CA ASN A 525 -23.36 -9.52 -27.58
C ASN A 525 -24.79 -9.10 -28.03
N ASN A 526 -25.80 -9.32 -27.18
CA ASN A 526 -27.15 -8.79 -27.37
C ASN A 526 -27.23 -7.28 -27.10
N SER A 527 -26.30 -6.74 -26.30
CA SER A 527 -26.05 -5.31 -26.14
C SER A 527 -24.60 -4.98 -26.47
N GLN A 528 -24.39 -3.93 -27.28
CA GLN A 528 -23.05 -3.58 -27.75
C GLN A 528 -22.36 -2.57 -26.83
N ILE A 529 -23.14 -1.75 -26.11
CA ILE A 529 -22.62 -0.72 -25.21
C ILE A 529 -23.22 -0.96 -23.81
N LEU A 530 -22.37 -1.02 -22.79
CA LEU A 530 -22.80 -1.09 -21.39
C LEU A 530 -22.39 0.18 -20.65
N VAL A 531 -23.38 0.96 -20.22
CA VAL A 531 -23.21 2.10 -19.34
C VAL A 531 -23.35 1.62 -17.91
N SER A 532 -22.38 1.91 -17.05
CA SER A 532 -22.46 1.50 -15.66
C SER A 532 -21.69 2.36 -14.69
N THR A 533 -22.05 2.28 -13.41
CA THR A 533 -21.18 2.77 -12.33
C THR A 533 -20.05 1.76 -12.05
N THR A 534 -19.31 1.91 -10.95
CA THR A 534 -18.24 0.97 -10.52
C THR A 534 -18.70 -0.48 -10.28
N VAL A 535 -19.98 -0.79 -10.45
CA VAL A 535 -20.56 -2.12 -10.24
C VAL A 535 -20.05 -3.17 -11.25
N VAL A 536 -19.51 -2.75 -12.41
CA VAL A 536 -18.84 -3.65 -13.38
C VAL A 536 -17.54 -4.27 -12.84
N GLU A 537 -17.12 -3.90 -11.62
CA GLU A 537 -16.05 -4.61 -10.88
C GLU A 537 -16.31 -6.12 -10.74
N VAL A 538 -17.53 -6.61 -10.94
CA VAL A 538 -17.81 -8.05 -10.93
C VAL A 538 -17.25 -8.71 -12.18
N GLY A 539 -16.03 -9.25 -12.07
CA GLY A 539 -15.57 -10.52 -12.65
C GLY A 539 -15.65 -10.87 -14.15
N VAL A 540 -16.75 -10.54 -14.83
CA VAL A 540 -17.20 -11.19 -16.05
C VAL A 540 -16.21 -10.96 -17.21
N ASN A 541 -15.78 -12.07 -17.81
CA ASN A 541 -14.96 -12.05 -19.02
C ASN A 541 -15.83 -11.78 -20.25
N VAL A 542 -15.59 -10.67 -20.97
CA VAL A 542 -16.21 -10.39 -22.28
C VAL A 542 -15.10 -10.17 -23.32
N PRO A 543 -14.65 -11.22 -24.04
CA PRO A 543 -13.53 -11.13 -24.98
C PRO A 543 -13.73 -10.11 -26.11
N ASN A 544 -14.97 -9.88 -26.54
CA ASN A 544 -15.34 -8.93 -27.60
C ASN A 544 -15.38 -7.47 -27.14
N ALA A 545 -15.27 -7.20 -25.83
CA ALA A 545 -15.20 -5.84 -25.30
C ALA A 545 -13.79 -5.27 -25.51
N THR A 546 -13.67 -4.33 -26.44
CA THR A 546 -12.37 -3.76 -26.85
C THR A 546 -12.21 -2.30 -26.43
N ILE A 547 -13.29 -1.61 -26.08
CA ILE A 547 -13.23 -0.21 -25.64
C ILE A 547 -13.70 -0.08 -24.19
N MET A 548 -12.90 0.64 -23.40
CA MET A 548 -13.23 1.10 -22.04
C MET A 548 -13.22 2.63 -22.03
N VAL A 549 -14.36 3.27 -21.77
CA VAL A 549 -14.45 4.72 -21.55
C VAL A 549 -14.78 4.98 -20.10
N ILE A 550 -14.00 5.83 -19.44
CA ILE A 550 -14.20 6.20 -18.04
C ILE A 550 -14.47 7.70 -17.99
N TYR A 551 -15.70 8.07 -17.61
CA TYR A 551 -16.12 9.45 -17.38
C TYR A 551 -15.55 9.97 -16.07
N ASP A 552 -15.22 11.27 -16.01
CA ASP A 552 -14.66 11.94 -14.84
C ASP A 552 -13.56 11.09 -14.16
N ALA A 553 -12.62 10.58 -14.97
CA ALA A 553 -11.63 9.60 -14.51
C ALA A 553 -10.76 10.10 -13.34
N GLU A 554 -10.64 11.42 -13.15
CA GLU A 554 -9.96 12.05 -12.02
C GLU A 554 -10.60 11.75 -10.66
N ARG A 555 -11.86 11.31 -10.62
CA ARG A 555 -12.57 10.92 -9.39
C ARG A 555 -12.20 9.52 -8.90
N PHE A 556 -11.55 8.72 -9.73
CA PHE A 556 -11.13 7.37 -9.38
C PHE A 556 -9.68 7.34 -8.88
N GLY A 557 -9.37 6.36 -8.01
CA GLY A 557 -8.00 5.99 -7.68
C GLY A 557 -7.29 5.28 -8.83
N LEU A 558 -5.93 5.28 -8.84
CA LEU A 558 -5.18 4.55 -9.88
C LEU A 558 -5.50 3.06 -9.87
N SER A 559 -5.63 2.48 -8.68
CA SER A 559 -5.99 1.08 -8.49
C SER A 559 -7.36 0.72 -9.09
N GLN A 560 -8.36 1.59 -8.97
CA GLN A 560 -9.68 1.41 -9.59
C GLN A 560 -9.62 1.58 -11.11
N LEU A 561 -8.94 2.62 -11.59
CA LEU A 561 -8.74 2.84 -13.04
C LEU A 561 -8.04 1.66 -13.70
N HIS A 562 -7.04 1.08 -13.02
CA HIS A 562 -6.33 -0.11 -13.48
C HIS A 562 -7.24 -1.33 -13.59
N GLN A 563 -8.07 -1.59 -12.57
CA GLN A 563 -9.04 -2.69 -12.60
C GLN A 563 -10.06 -2.52 -13.73
N LEU A 564 -10.57 -1.30 -13.93
CA LEU A 564 -11.49 -0.97 -15.02
C LEU A 564 -10.80 -1.19 -16.37
N ARG A 565 -9.58 -0.66 -16.57
CA ARG A 565 -8.78 -0.90 -17.78
C ARG A 565 -8.60 -2.40 -18.05
N GLY A 566 -8.35 -3.20 -17.02
CA GLY A 566 -8.19 -4.66 -17.13
C GLY A 566 -9.44 -5.44 -17.55
N ARG A 567 -10.62 -4.80 -17.63
CA ARG A 567 -11.87 -5.43 -18.13
C ARG A 567 -11.89 -5.58 -19.64
N VAL A 568 -11.04 -4.86 -20.37
CA VAL A 568 -10.86 -5.00 -21.82
C VAL A 568 -9.52 -5.65 -22.16
N GLY A 569 -9.29 -6.01 -23.42
CA GLY A 569 -8.05 -6.65 -23.86
C GLY A 569 -7.92 -8.11 -23.42
N ARG A 570 -9.05 -8.83 -23.42
CA ARG A 570 -9.12 -10.27 -23.15
C ARG A 570 -9.18 -11.12 -24.44
N GLY A 571 -9.53 -10.52 -25.58
CA GLY A 571 -9.45 -11.15 -26.90
C GLY A 571 -8.12 -10.88 -27.64
N SER A 572 -8.03 -11.31 -28.90
CA SER A 572 -6.88 -11.09 -29.79
C SER A 572 -6.81 -9.68 -30.40
N ASP A 573 -7.90 -8.93 -30.29
CA ASP A 573 -8.06 -7.60 -30.86
C ASP A 573 -7.38 -6.50 -30.02
N GLN A 574 -6.92 -5.45 -30.70
CA GLN A 574 -6.38 -4.27 -30.03
C GLN A 574 -7.48 -3.62 -29.19
N SER A 575 -7.18 -3.33 -27.93
CA SER A 575 -8.12 -2.72 -26.99
C SER A 575 -7.64 -1.33 -26.56
N TYR A 576 -8.60 -0.51 -26.18
CA TYR A 576 -8.44 0.92 -25.93
C TYR A 576 -9.08 1.30 -24.60
N CYS A 577 -8.37 2.10 -23.81
CA CYS A 577 -8.88 2.69 -22.58
C CYS A 577 -8.83 4.21 -22.69
N ILE A 578 -9.97 4.87 -22.53
CA ILE A 578 -10.13 6.30 -22.73
C ILE A 578 -10.56 6.91 -21.40
N LEU A 579 -9.69 7.75 -20.84
CA LEU A 579 -9.91 8.49 -19.60
C LEU A 579 -10.43 9.88 -19.96
N LEU A 580 -11.73 10.10 -19.80
CA LEU A 580 -12.37 11.39 -20.02
C LEU A 580 -12.28 12.19 -18.70
N ALA A 581 -11.39 13.18 -18.64
CA ALA A 581 -11.08 13.87 -17.39
C ALA A 581 -10.56 15.31 -17.62
N ASP A 582 -10.91 16.25 -16.75
CA ASP A 582 -10.34 17.61 -16.74
C ASP A 582 -9.87 18.03 -15.32
N PRO A 583 -8.85 17.33 -14.77
CA PRO A 583 -8.37 17.55 -13.41
C PRO A 583 -7.80 18.95 -13.23
N LYS A 584 -8.31 19.67 -12.22
CA LYS A 584 -7.83 21.01 -11.84
C LYS A 584 -6.59 20.98 -10.93
N SER A 585 -6.36 19.89 -10.19
CA SER A 585 -5.22 19.74 -9.29
C SER A 585 -4.01 19.10 -9.98
N GLU A 586 -2.79 19.42 -9.53
CA GLU A 586 -1.56 18.78 -10.01
C GLU A 586 -1.54 17.28 -9.69
N THR A 587 -2.06 16.87 -8.52
CA THR A 587 -2.21 15.46 -8.15
C THR A 587 -3.13 14.70 -9.09
N GLY A 588 -4.21 15.33 -9.56
CA GLY A 588 -5.14 14.73 -10.54
C GLY A 588 -4.50 14.58 -11.92
N LYS A 589 -3.73 15.58 -12.36
CA LYS A 589 -2.97 15.50 -13.64
C LYS A 589 -1.91 14.42 -13.60
N GLU A 590 -1.15 14.34 -12.50
CA GLU A 590 -0.11 13.33 -12.32
C GLU A 590 -0.71 11.92 -12.32
N ARG A 591 -1.88 11.74 -11.68
CA ARG A 591 -2.64 10.49 -11.72
C ARG A 591 -2.99 10.06 -13.15
N MET A 592 -3.53 10.97 -13.96
CA MET A 592 -3.87 10.65 -15.36
C MET A 592 -2.63 10.31 -16.17
N ARG A 593 -1.52 11.05 -15.98
CA ARG A 593 -0.26 10.79 -16.67
C ARG A 593 0.27 9.38 -16.35
N ILE A 594 0.38 9.05 -15.07
CA ILE A 594 0.84 7.73 -14.61
C ILE A 594 0.01 6.60 -15.22
N MET A 595 -1.31 6.76 -15.27
CA MET A 595 -2.22 5.76 -15.86
C MET A 595 -2.00 5.56 -17.38
N THR A 596 -1.52 6.59 -18.10
CA THR A 596 -1.18 6.50 -19.53
C THR A 596 0.21 5.93 -19.81
N GLU A 597 1.17 6.11 -18.90
CA GLU A 597 2.57 5.73 -19.11
C GLU A 597 2.83 4.24 -18.88
N THR A 598 2.21 3.66 -17.84
CA THR A 598 2.44 2.26 -17.47
C THR A 598 1.17 1.42 -17.54
N THR A 599 1.35 0.17 -17.98
CA THR A 599 0.31 -0.87 -17.92
C THR A 599 0.47 -1.82 -16.74
N ASP A 600 1.56 -1.70 -15.99
CA ASP A 600 1.88 -2.58 -14.86
C ASP A 600 1.09 -2.14 -13.62
N GLY A 601 0.17 -2.99 -13.18
CA GLY A 601 -0.64 -2.74 -12.00
C GLY A 601 0.15 -2.59 -10.70
N PHE A 602 1.31 -3.25 -10.55
CA PHE A 602 2.14 -3.12 -9.35
C PHE A 602 2.76 -1.72 -9.28
N VAL A 603 3.30 -1.23 -10.40
CA VAL A 603 3.84 0.13 -10.50
C VAL A 603 2.75 1.17 -10.24
N LEU A 604 1.54 0.96 -10.78
CA LEU A 604 0.41 1.86 -10.54
C LEU A 604 0.01 1.92 -9.07
N SER A 605 -0.02 0.78 -8.37
CA SER A 605 -0.36 0.74 -6.95
C SER A 605 0.71 1.36 -6.05
N GLU A 606 2.00 1.20 -6.39
CA GLU A 606 3.09 1.92 -5.70
C GLU A 606 2.92 3.44 -5.88
N LYS A 607 2.61 3.90 -7.09
CA LYS A 607 2.36 5.31 -7.37
C LYS A 607 1.07 5.85 -6.73
N ASP A 608 0.02 5.04 -6.64
CA ASP A 608 -1.23 5.40 -5.95
C ASP A 608 -0.96 5.67 -4.47
N LEU A 609 -0.13 4.84 -3.85
CA LEU A 609 0.29 4.98 -2.45
C LEU A 609 1.14 6.24 -2.24
N GLU A 610 2.10 6.51 -3.12
CA GLU A 610 2.90 7.74 -3.09
C GLU A 610 2.01 9.00 -3.22
N LEU A 611 1.02 8.99 -4.12
CA LEU A 611 0.13 10.14 -4.37
C LEU A 611 -0.90 10.37 -3.26
N ARG A 612 -1.44 9.31 -2.64
CA ARG A 612 -2.43 9.41 -1.56
C ARG A 612 -1.80 9.73 -0.20
N GLY A 613 -0.54 9.37 -0.03
CA GLY A 613 0.13 9.46 1.27
C GLY A 613 -0.39 8.42 2.28
N PRO A 614 0.30 8.27 3.43
CA PRO A 614 0.04 7.19 4.40
C PRO A 614 -1.31 7.29 5.12
N GLY A 615 -2.04 8.41 5.05
CA GLY A 615 -3.26 8.64 5.83
C GLY A 615 -4.55 8.03 5.23
N ASP A 616 -4.68 8.01 3.90
CA ASP A 616 -5.95 7.67 3.23
C ASP A 616 -6.07 6.19 2.86
N PHE A 617 -4.95 5.50 2.57
CA PHE A 617 -5.00 4.06 2.26
C PHE A 617 -5.37 3.22 3.49
N PHE A 618 -5.02 3.70 4.68
CA PHE A 618 -5.15 2.95 5.92
C PHE A 618 -6.30 3.40 6.81
N GLY A 619 -7.00 4.47 6.42
CA GLY A 619 -7.99 5.13 7.25
C GLY A 619 -7.36 5.69 8.54
N ARG A 620 -8.06 6.61 9.20
CA ARG A 620 -7.63 7.06 10.53
C ARG A 620 -7.60 5.86 11.48
N LYS A 621 -6.39 5.48 11.91
CA LYS A 621 -6.14 4.55 13.02
C LYS A 621 -6.88 3.21 12.89
N GLN A 622 -6.57 2.41 11.87
CA GLN A 622 -6.89 0.98 11.97
C GLN A 622 -5.98 0.32 13.02
N SER A 623 -6.60 -0.41 13.93
CA SER A 623 -5.98 -1.27 14.93
C SER A 623 -5.05 -2.28 14.26
N GLY A 624 -3.74 -2.21 14.56
CA GLY A 624 -2.79 -3.27 14.21
C GLY A 624 -1.54 -2.86 13.41
N MET A 625 -1.45 -1.63 12.89
CA MET A 625 -0.22 -1.18 12.23
C MET A 625 0.81 -0.61 13.24
N PRO A 626 2.09 -1.01 13.13
CA PRO A 626 3.14 -0.53 14.02
C PRO A 626 3.40 0.97 13.78
N GLU A 627 3.53 1.73 14.87
CA GLU A 627 3.99 3.11 14.81
C GLU A 627 5.53 3.10 14.81
N PHE A 628 6.12 3.38 13.64
CA PHE A 628 7.56 3.54 13.48
C PHE A 628 8.00 4.92 13.94
N LYS A 629 9.17 5.05 14.58
CA LYS A 629 9.64 6.33 15.12
C LYS A 629 10.31 7.17 14.04
N VAL A 630 10.96 6.52 13.08
CA VAL A 630 11.72 7.18 12.00
C VAL A 630 11.27 6.70 10.62
N ALA A 631 10.96 5.42 10.49
CA ALA A 631 10.59 4.80 9.23
C ALA A 631 9.21 5.23 8.75
N ASP A 632 9.09 5.41 7.44
CA ASP A 632 7.80 5.57 6.76
C ASP A 632 7.64 4.44 5.75
N MET A 633 6.61 3.61 5.92
CA MET A 633 6.40 2.41 5.08
C MET A 633 6.24 2.73 3.59
N VAL A 634 5.74 3.92 3.27
CA VAL A 634 5.50 4.36 1.89
C VAL A 634 6.79 4.93 1.32
N HIS A 635 7.36 5.93 1.97
CA HIS A 635 8.54 6.65 1.47
C HIS A 635 9.82 5.80 1.50
N ASP A 636 9.91 4.86 2.46
CA ASP A 636 11.08 3.99 2.66
C ASP A 636 10.83 2.55 2.19
N TYR A 637 9.86 2.32 1.29
CA TYR A 637 9.47 1.00 0.79
C TYR A 637 10.65 0.10 0.37
N ARG A 638 11.67 0.66 -0.29
CA ARG A 638 12.85 -0.10 -0.71
C ARG A 638 13.65 -0.65 0.48
N ALA A 639 13.75 0.11 1.57
CA ALA A 639 14.41 -0.36 2.79
C ALA A 639 13.59 -1.47 3.46
N LEU A 640 12.26 -1.36 3.43
CA LEU A 640 11.35 -2.37 3.96
C LEU A 640 11.48 -3.72 3.23
N GLU A 641 11.55 -3.72 1.89
CA GLU A 641 11.76 -4.97 1.11
C GLU A 641 13.12 -5.62 1.41
N VAL A 642 14.19 -4.83 1.53
CA VAL A 642 15.51 -5.35 1.88
C VAL A 642 15.49 -5.97 3.28
N ALA A 643 14.99 -5.23 4.28
CA ALA A 643 14.87 -5.70 5.65
C ALA A 643 14.04 -6.98 5.75
N ARG A 644 12.99 -7.11 4.94
CA ARG A 644 12.18 -8.32 4.86
C ARG A 644 12.95 -9.51 4.29
N SER A 645 13.68 -9.32 3.19
CA SER A 645 14.50 -10.38 2.59
C SER A 645 15.54 -10.90 3.59
N ASP A 646 16.16 -9.98 4.33
CA ASP A 646 17.12 -10.32 5.37
C ASP A 646 16.46 -11.05 6.54
N ALA A 647 15.33 -10.54 7.04
CA ALA A 647 14.57 -11.20 8.12
C ALA A 647 14.16 -12.64 7.74
N ALA A 648 13.69 -12.85 6.50
CA ALA A 648 13.34 -14.16 6.01
C ALA A 648 14.55 -15.11 5.97
N LYS A 649 15.70 -14.64 5.46
CA LYS A 649 16.95 -15.43 5.46
C LYS A 649 17.43 -15.75 6.89
N LEU A 650 17.33 -14.79 7.81
CA LEU A 650 17.74 -14.96 9.19
C LEU A 650 16.88 -16.02 9.90
N ILE A 651 15.55 -15.91 9.86
CA ILE A 651 14.65 -16.84 10.55
C ILE A 651 14.80 -18.31 10.09
N HIS A 652 15.15 -18.52 8.82
CA HIS A 652 15.39 -19.86 8.25
C HIS A 652 16.83 -20.35 8.39
N SER A 653 17.75 -19.50 8.86
CA SER A 653 19.15 -19.87 9.07
C SER A 653 19.38 -20.40 10.48
N GLU A 654 20.07 -21.55 10.62
CA GLU A 654 20.49 -22.04 11.94
C GLU A 654 21.40 -21.05 12.69
N ALA A 655 22.21 -20.28 11.95
CA ALA A 655 23.13 -19.32 12.53
C ALA A 655 22.39 -18.23 13.33
N PHE A 656 21.20 -17.81 12.86
CA PHE A 656 20.40 -16.82 13.59
C PHE A 656 19.96 -17.33 14.96
N TRP A 657 19.70 -18.63 15.11
CA TRP A 657 19.22 -19.21 16.36
C TRP A 657 20.36 -19.57 17.33
N LYS A 658 21.56 -19.87 16.81
CA LYS A 658 22.69 -20.38 17.63
C LYS A 658 23.83 -19.38 17.84
N ALA A 659 24.14 -18.51 16.88
CA ALA A 659 25.34 -17.66 16.95
C ALA A 659 25.15 -16.47 17.92
N SER A 660 26.24 -16.03 18.56
CA SER A 660 26.25 -14.89 19.49
C SER A 660 25.88 -13.56 18.82
N ASP A 661 26.25 -13.39 17.56
CA ASP A 661 26.14 -12.12 16.83
C ASP A 661 24.70 -11.64 16.65
N TYR A 662 23.74 -12.56 16.73
CA TYR A 662 22.30 -12.28 16.61
C TYR A 662 21.57 -12.25 17.96
N ALA A 663 22.29 -12.34 19.09
CA ALA A 663 21.68 -12.44 20.42
C ALA A 663 20.74 -11.27 20.72
N LEU A 664 21.12 -10.03 20.40
CA LEU A 664 20.27 -8.87 20.65
C LEU A 664 19.00 -8.85 19.79
N LEU A 665 19.08 -9.33 18.55
CA LEU A 665 17.89 -9.49 17.69
C LEU A 665 16.96 -10.60 18.22
N ARG A 666 17.52 -11.69 18.76
CA ARG A 666 16.75 -12.76 19.39
C ARG A 666 16.10 -12.31 20.69
N ASN A 667 16.82 -11.57 21.54
CA ASN A 667 16.28 -11.03 22.78
C ASN A 667 15.09 -10.11 22.49
N TYR A 668 15.19 -9.27 21.47
CA TYR A 668 14.04 -8.48 20.99
C TYR A 668 12.84 -9.36 20.60
N LEU A 669 13.06 -10.48 19.90
CA LEU A 669 11.96 -11.41 19.56
C LEU A 669 11.33 -12.05 20.80
N GLN A 670 12.14 -12.42 21.80
CA GLN A 670 11.67 -12.96 23.07
C GLN A 670 10.86 -11.93 23.85
N GLU A 671 11.39 -10.72 24.02
CA GLU A 671 10.71 -9.60 24.70
C GLU A 671 9.41 -9.20 24.02
N SER A 672 9.29 -9.42 22.71
CA SER A 672 8.09 -9.09 21.94
C SER A 672 6.92 -10.07 22.12
N GLY A 673 7.07 -11.14 22.92
CA GLY A 673 6.04 -12.16 23.19
C GLY A 673 5.80 -13.15 22.04
N VAL A 674 6.43 -12.93 20.89
CA VAL A 674 6.19 -13.72 19.66
C VAL A 674 6.54 -15.19 19.82
N LEU A 675 7.63 -15.51 20.52
CA LEU A 675 8.08 -16.88 20.72
C LEU A 675 7.19 -17.67 21.68
N GLU A 676 6.35 -16.99 22.44
CA GLU A 676 5.40 -17.59 23.40
C GLU A 676 4.00 -17.78 22.79
N GLY A 677 3.81 -17.37 21.53
CA GLY A 677 2.54 -17.50 20.80
C GLY A 677 1.50 -16.43 21.14
N GLU A 678 1.90 -15.35 21.81
CA GLU A 678 1.01 -14.21 22.06
C GLU A 678 0.57 -13.56 20.73
N LYS A 679 -0.73 -13.26 20.64
CA LYS A 679 -1.29 -12.55 19.49
C LYS A 679 -0.85 -11.08 19.52
N LEU A 680 -0.70 -10.50 18.34
CA LEU A 680 -0.51 -9.06 18.14
C LEU A 680 -1.80 -8.32 18.54
N ASP A 681 -2.03 -8.11 19.83
CA ASP A 681 -3.01 -7.14 20.33
C ASP A 681 -2.32 -5.86 20.82
#